data_AF-H6SR49-F1
#
_entry.id   AF-H6SR49-F1
#
_cell.length_a   1.000
_cell.length_b   1.000
_cell.length_c   1.000
_cell.angle_alpha   90.00
_cell.angle_beta   90.00
_cell.angle_gamma   90.00
#
_symmetry.space_group_name_H-M   'P 1'
#
loop_
_entity.id
_entity.type
_entity.pdbx_description
1 polymer ?
#
loop_
_entity_poly.entity_id
_entity_poly.type
_entity_poly.pdbx_seq_one_letter_code
_entity_poly.pdbx_strand_id
1 'polypeptide(L)'
;MKQTPAHAVANAEILSLVPSTARCVVEVGCMLGAMAREVRKAAPKTRFVGIDIDPDYAAQAAAFCTETHAGDIETFTPAQWEALFPSDCWIFGDCLEHLRDPWRVLRRVRRRIDPDGCLLVCVPNAQHWSVQWRLASGQFRYEDQGLMDRTHLRWFTRITMLEMFAATGWQVEQGLTRLLPAIAQQDAILQALRGLAVAGGFDPEGAVSDALPFQYVFKCVPGPVPEGREDGENPAAETMSRPASTPVPRSSAKAERVALYQIAYAKETVIEPGYARLDNTDNPRPDWREYWPIRRFLLEETLDEMTFYGFFSPKFGTKTLLSHDQVVAFIDAQAAQADVILFSPQPDMGAMFLNVFEQAEVFDPGLMEAYQSFLNQRGVDVPLSSLVMDARHVVFSNFFVARPAFWREWLAFNEALFAVCEGPETPLRTALCQPTTYPGEVERKVFLQERTASLLLTMDPSWRVAVHDPFGKAWSMSRFREHPMDAAISDSLKRAYRDTAFPQYLEAFSTVRERFRQAGPQEDAGEERGRRYRHVLVACARWEAPYIREWLSYHRALGFDHVYLCCNDDDPSALVTEISLSPTLVDFVTVRHFPERGQQRAMYLSMMDLVSQRADWVMFLDIDEFLVLRGVNNLGDFLARFPETVDTVYFNWLMFGNSGFVSRPAGSVLEQYTWRAQGVDPHTKHISRVSRLDVEALRQTQSAFWHGLPNPDFALLSRVNVLGTDWGGYWDRFPEHAQSEVDDSALAESLIATATVHHYVMKSEEDFLIRVRRSVEGQFGGQLKWLETFQQGGHTAYLASLRQVEDPYLQDFARSHPLEVSQKGPTTAVMAETSSWQAPLHLESSSGRVTHGTHGSGGRYVERGEHLLIEWDDWPAEVFQRDGEVYRKLETLGAGPNTLSLEQPAFARLEASRAPLASVCWEVSEGTWVHVRPGTSDLPVVTSVFWAHSYDLGHDLGEVRTVVDLGANIGASALYFAQRYPKATLVAVEPEESNFLLLQKNLLGLPRVFPLRAAIWSHDTECEVDVEEQGQARAPWAFRSRAVGEGGARVAAWSMPTLLRHYEMTTVDLLKIDVEGAEVELFCGSLAWLEQVRWVVIETHERFRPGAEEAVTRALAPTHQEHASVAGNRVFSRRDTYQDL
;
A
#
# COMPACT_ATOMS: atom_id res chain seq x y z
N MET A 1 13.30 21.19 -29.80
CA MET A 1 12.27 20.15 -29.57
C MET A 1 11.82 19.65 -30.93
N LYS A 2 11.57 18.36 -31.11
CA LYS A 2 10.86 17.90 -32.30
C LYS A 2 9.40 18.36 -32.15
N GLN A 3 8.89 19.14 -33.10
CA GLN A 3 7.50 19.58 -33.09
C GLN A 3 6.54 18.41 -33.33
N THR A 4 5.27 18.59 -32.96
CA THR A 4 4.18 17.66 -33.26
C THR A 4 4.14 17.38 -34.77
N PRO A 5 4.01 16.11 -35.20
CA PRO A 5 3.98 15.77 -36.62
C PRO A 5 2.83 16.46 -37.35
N ALA A 6 3.14 17.17 -38.43
CA ALA A 6 2.12 17.82 -39.25
C ALA A 6 1.13 16.83 -39.87
N HIS A 7 -0.15 17.19 -39.89
CA HIS A 7 -1.20 16.46 -40.59
C HIS A 7 -1.95 17.32 -41.61
N ALA A 8 -2.42 16.71 -42.69
CA ALA A 8 -3.09 17.40 -43.80
C ALA A 8 -4.63 17.45 -43.67
N VAL A 9 -5.17 17.12 -42.49
CA VAL A 9 -6.61 17.03 -42.22
C VAL A 9 -7.05 18.21 -41.36
N ALA A 10 -8.14 18.87 -41.74
CA ALA A 10 -8.75 19.94 -40.94
C ALA A 10 -9.59 19.32 -39.82
N ASN A 11 -9.56 19.91 -38.62
CA ASN A 11 -10.45 19.53 -37.53
C ASN A 11 -11.91 19.82 -37.94
N ALA A 12 -12.70 18.76 -38.12
CA ALA A 12 -14.05 18.85 -38.67
C ALA A 12 -15.02 19.60 -37.74
N GLU A 13 -14.85 19.42 -36.42
CA GLU A 13 -15.65 20.12 -35.42
C GLU A 13 -15.39 21.63 -35.44
N ILE A 14 -14.12 22.07 -35.48
CA ILE A 14 -13.78 23.49 -35.65
C ILE A 14 -14.33 24.02 -36.98
N LEU A 15 -14.12 23.30 -38.08
CA LEU A 15 -14.56 23.69 -39.41
C LEU A 15 -16.08 23.92 -39.47
N SER A 16 -16.85 23.11 -38.75
CA SER A 16 -18.32 23.23 -38.67
C SER A 16 -18.79 24.50 -37.95
N LEU A 17 -17.93 25.09 -37.11
CA LEU A 17 -18.22 26.30 -36.33
C LEU A 17 -17.72 27.58 -37.02
N VAL A 18 -16.91 27.47 -38.07
CA VAL A 18 -16.44 28.62 -38.86
C VAL A 18 -17.65 29.29 -39.52
N PRO A 19 -17.94 30.58 -39.25
CA PRO A 19 -19.05 31.27 -39.88
C PRO A 19 -18.87 31.31 -41.39
N SER A 20 -19.90 30.92 -42.14
CA SER A 20 -19.89 30.99 -43.62
C SER A 20 -19.79 32.42 -44.15
N THR A 21 -20.08 33.40 -43.30
CA THR A 21 -19.97 34.84 -43.55
C THR A 21 -18.64 35.45 -43.11
N ALA A 22 -17.71 34.65 -42.55
CA ALA A 22 -16.42 35.15 -42.06
C ALA A 22 -15.60 35.78 -43.19
N ARG A 23 -15.19 37.04 -43.01
CA ARG A 23 -14.42 37.80 -44.00
C ARG A 23 -12.92 37.66 -43.77
N CYS A 24 -12.51 37.57 -42.51
CA CYS A 24 -11.11 37.51 -42.10
C CYS A 24 -10.94 36.53 -40.93
N VAL A 25 -10.37 35.37 -41.25
CA VAL A 25 -10.06 34.28 -40.31
C VAL A 25 -8.57 34.31 -39.98
N VAL A 26 -8.21 34.28 -38.70
CA VAL A 26 -6.82 34.15 -38.23
C VAL A 26 -6.69 32.83 -37.48
N GLU A 27 -5.79 31.96 -37.93
CA GLU A 27 -5.51 30.67 -37.30
C GLU A 27 -4.10 30.67 -36.69
N VAL A 28 -3.99 30.37 -35.41
CA VAL A 28 -2.72 30.20 -34.69
C VAL A 28 -2.45 28.72 -34.52
N GLY A 29 -1.29 28.27 -35.01
CA GLY A 29 -0.97 26.84 -35.19
C GLY A 29 -1.50 26.29 -36.52
N CYS A 30 -1.28 27.00 -37.64
CA CYS A 30 -1.92 26.64 -38.91
C CYS A 30 -1.35 25.38 -39.60
N MET A 31 -0.22 24.85 -39.13
CA MET A 31 0.47 23.68 -39.70
C MET A 31 0.58 23.77 -41.23
N LEU A 32 0.06 22.79 -41.97
CA LEU A 32 0.11 22.73 -43.43
C LEU A 32 -1.05 23.48 -44.13
N GLY A 33 -1.85 24.26 -43.39
CA GLY A 33 -2.95 25.07 -43.94
C GLY A 33 -4.20 24.27 -44.33
N ALA A 34 -4.45 23.13 -43.69
CA ALA A 34 -5.60 22.27 -44.00
C ALA A 34 -6.95 22.98 -43.74
N MET A 35 -7.06 23.74 -42.64
CA MET A 35 -8.26 24.53 -42.32
C MET A 35 -8.49 25.62 -43.36
N ALA A 36 -7.43 26.35 -43.73
CA ALA A 36 -7.48 27.38 -44.78
C ALA A 36 -7.98 26.81 -46.12
N ARG A 37 -7.53 25.61 -46.50
CA ARG A 37 -7.96 24.91 -47.72
C ARG A 37 -9.47 24.66 -47.73
N GLU A 38 -10.02 24.11 -46.65
CA GLU A 38 -11.45 23.78 -46.60
C GLU A 38 -12.33 25.03 -46.47
N VAL A 39 -11.95 26.01 -45.64
CA VAL A 39 -12.71 27.26 -45.48
C VAL A 39 -12.74 28.05 -46.80
N ARG A 40 -11.60 28.20 -47.48
CA ARG A 40 -11.55 28.96 -48.75
C ARG A 40 -12.13 28.19 -49.93
N LYS A 41 -12.22 26.87 -49.86
CA LYS A 41 -12.99 26.09 -50.84
C LYS A 41 -14.48 26.44 -50.77
N ALA A 42 -15.03 26.64 -49.57
CA ALA A 42 -16.42 27.05 -49.36
C ALA A 42 -16.63 28.56 -49.57
N ALA A 43 -15.66 29.39 -49.17
CA ALA A 43 -15.70 30.85 -49.28
C ALA A 43 -14.40 31.41 -49.86
N PRO A 44 -14.22 31.41 -51.20
CA PRO A 44 -12.94 31.78 -51.83
C PRO A 44 -12.45 33.20 -51.58
N LYS A 45 -13.35 34.11 -51.17
CA LYS A 45 -13.06 35.52 -50.89
C LYS A 45 -12.63 35.80 -49.45
N THR A 46 -12.70 34.83 -48.56
CA THR A 46 -12.28 34.98 -47.16
C THR A 46 -10.76 35.19 -47.09
N ARG A 47 -10.33 36.26 -46.41
CA ARG A 47 -8.93 36.46 -46.00
C ARG A 47 -8.65 35.43 -44.91
N PHE A 48 -7.70 34.55 -45.14
CA PHE A 48 -7.30 33.52 -44.19
C PHE A 48 -5.82 33.71 -43.85
N VAL A 49 -5.53 34.10 -42.62
CA VAL A 49 -4.18 34.35 -42.11
C VAL A 49 -3.76 33.15 -41.27
N GLY A 50 -2.69 32.46 -41.69
CA GLY A 50 -2.12 31.34 -40.94
C GLY A 50 -0.86 31.76 -40.18
N ILE A 51 -0.80 31.48 -38.88
CA ILE A 51 0.37 31.75 -38.05
C ILE A 51 0.89 30.41 -37.55
N ASP A 52 2.17 30.14 -37.74
CA ASP A 52 2.84 28.97 -37.13
C ASP A 52 4.21 29.36 -36.60
N ILE A 53 4.61 28.77 -35.48
CA ILE A 53 5.95 29.00 -34.91
C ILE A 53 7.02 28.31 -35.75
N ASP A 54 6.66 27.24 -36.47
CA ASP A 54 7.55 26.56 -37.40
C ASP A 54 7.51 27.26 -38.79
N PRO A 55 8.64 27.80 -39.26
CA PRO A 55 8.69 28.50 -40.54
C PRO A 55 8.39 27.59 -41.74
N ASP A 56 8.68 26.29 -41.67
CA ASP A 56 8.43 25.35 -42.76
C ASP A 56 6.93 25.04 -42.89
N TYR A 57 6.21 24.99 -41.77
CA TYR A 57 4.75 24.85 -41.76
C TYR A 57 4.07 26.12 -42.29
N ALA A 58 4.46 27.30 -41.80
CA ALA A 58 3.95 28.57 -42.30
C ALA A 58 4.23 28.78 -43.80
N ALA A 59 5.39 28.33 -44.30
CA ALA A 59 5.72 28.38 -45.72
C ALA A 59 4.83 27.45 -46.57
N GLN A 60 4.54 26.24 -46.08
CA GLN A 60 3.66 25.29 -46.78
C GLN A 60 2.19 25.73 -46.75
N ALA A 61 1.73 26.28 -45.63
CA ALA A 61 0.37 26.83 -45.49
C ALA A 61 0.10 27.98 -46.48
N ALA A 62 1.13 28.68 -46.96
CA ALA A 62 0.99 29.78 -47.93
C ALA A 62 0.33 29.36 -49.25
N ALA A 63 0.34 28.06 -49.59
CA ALA A 63 -0.39 27.54 -50.75
C ALA A 63 -1.92 27.66 -50.59
N PHE A 64 -2.41 27.73 -49.35
CA PHE A 64 -3.84 27.72 -49.02
C PHE A 64 -4.28 28.97 -48.26
N CYS A 65 -3.41 29.62 -47.49
CA CYS A 65 -3.71 30.87 -46.81
C CYS A 65 -3.60 32.07 -47.76
N THR A 66 -4.27 33.17 -47.45
CA THR A 66 -4.04 34.44 -48.16
C THR A 66 -2.78 35.15 -47.67
N GLU A 67 -2.40 34.88 -46.42
CA GLU A 67 -1.24 35.45 -45.74
C GLU A 67 -0.74 34.43 -44.72
N THR A 68 0.58 34.30 -44.54
CA THR A 68 1.16 33.48 -43.48
C THR A 68 2.24 34.24 -42.70
N HIS A 69 2.35 33.95 -41.42
CA HIS A 69 3.40 34.46 -40.55
C HIS A 69 4.10 33.32 -39.83
N ALA A 70 5.43 33.30 -39.94
CA ALA A 70 6.27 32.41 -39.14
C ALA A 70 6.70 33.12 -37.85
N GLY A 71 6.40 32.55 -36.69
CA GLY A 71 6.90 33.02 -35.39
C GLY A 71 5.94 32.82 -34.23
N ASP A 72 6.48 33.02 -33.02
CA ASP A 72 5.74 32.93 -31.76
C ASP A 72 4.84 34.16 -31.57
N ILE A 73 3.52 33.94 -31.56
CA ILE A 73 2.47 34.95 -31.40
C ILE A 73 2.62 35.77 -30.10
N GLU A 74 3.21 35.19 -29.05
CA GLU A 74 3.44 35.90 -27.78
C GLU A 74 4.53 36.98 -27.91
N THR A 75 5.39 36.84 -28.93
CA THR A 75 6.52 37.74 -29.20
C THR A 75 6.30 38.69 -30.38
N PHE A 76 5.14 38.62 -31.04
CA PHE A 76 4.81 39.51 -32.15
C PHE A 76 4.92 40.98 -31.75
N THR A 77 5.56 41.76 -32.62
CA THR A 77 5.67 43.22 -32.47
C THR A 77 4.29 43.87 -32.55
N PRO A 78 4.10 45.09 -32.02
CA PRO A 78 2.85 45.83 -32.17
C PRO A 78 2.39 45.95 -33.63
N ALA A 79 3.31 46.17 -34.58
CA ALA A 79 2.98 46.27 -36.00
C ALA A 79 2.46 44.94 -36.57
N GLN A 80 3.07 43.80 -36.19
CA GLN A 80 2.58 42.48 -36.59
C GLN A 80 1.18 42.21 -36.01
N TRP A 81 0.94 42.57 -34.75
CA TRP A 81 -0.38 42.45 -34.13
C TRP A 81 -1.45 43.30 -34.82
N GLU A 82 -1.15 44.56 -35.14
CA GLU A 82 -2.09 45.44 -35.83
C GLU A 82 -2.45 44.93 -37.24
N ALA A 83 -1.52 44.27 -37.94
CA ALA A 83 -1.75 43.72 -39.29
C ALA A 83 -2.78 42.57 -39.33
N LEU A 84 -3.01 41.91 -38.19
CA LEU A 84 -3.99 40.83 -38.06
C LEU A 84 -5.44 41.33 -38.00
N PHE A 85 -5.65 42.63 -37.79
CA PHE A 85 -6.97 43.26 -37.72
C PHE A 85 -7.26 44.12 -38.97
N PRO A 86 -8.53 44.31 -39.37
CA PRO A 86 -9.74 43.73 -38.77
C PRO A 86 -9.82 42.22 -39.06
N SER A 87 -10.30 41.49 -38.05
CA SER A 87 -10.54 40.03 -38.09
C SER A 87 -11.88 39.76 -37.43
N ASP A 88 -12.66 38.85 -37.99
CA ASP A 88 -13.98 38.46 -37.46
C ASP A 88 -14.03 36.99 -37.00
N CYS A 89 -12.98 36.21 -37.19
CA CYS A 89 -12.86 34.86 -36.63
C CYS A 89 -11.42 34.53 -36.25
N TRP A 90 -11.18 34.08 -35.02
CA TRP A 90 -9.88 33.56 -34.56
C TRP A 90 -9.97 32.08 -34.24
N ILE A 91 -8.97 31.30 -34.65
CA ILE A 91 -8.91 29.85 -34.43
C ILE A 91 -7.64 29.50 -33.65
N PHE A 92 -7.81 28.79 -32.54
CA PHE A 92 -6.73 28.11 -31.81
C PHE A 92 -7.07 26.61 -31.73
N GLY A 93 -6.74 25.87 -32.78
CA GLY A 93 -6.90 24.42 -32.80
C GLY A 93 -5.68 23.75 -32.23
N ASP A 94 -5.79 23.19 -31.01
CA ASP A 94 -4.70 22.45 -30.36
C ASP A 94 -3.43 23.33 -30.22
N CYS A 95 -3.62 24.56 -29.71
CA CYS A 95 -2.58 25.59 -29.65
C CYS A 95 -2.46 26.27 -28.28
N LEU A 96 -3.56 26.51 -27.55
CA LEU A 96 -3.54 27.28 -26.30
C LEU A 96 -2.71 26.62 -25.20
N GLU A 97 -2.68 25.30 -25.17
CA GLU A 97 -1.89 24.45 -24.29
C GLU A 97 -0.38 24.55 -24.52
N HIS A 98 0.04 25.02 -25.69
CA HIS A 98 1.44 25.22 -26.06
C HIS A 98 1.95 26.64 -25.76
N LEU A 99 1.06 27.59 -25.44
CA LEU A 99 1.42 28.97 -25.11
C LEU A 99 1.88 29.10 -23.65
N ARG A 100 2.81 30.03 -23.40
CA ARG A 100 3.26 30.37 -22.05
C ARG A 100 2.18 31.15 -21.32
N ASP A 101 1.56 32.14 -21.96
CA ASP A 101 0.49 32.98 -21.41
C ASP A 101 -0.69 33.12 -22.40
N PRO A 102 -1.52 32.07 -22.54
CA PRO A 102 -2.71 32.13 -23.39
C PRO A 102 -3.68 33.24 -22.98
N TRP A 103 -3.79 33.58 -21.68
CA TRP A 103 -4.68 34.64 -21.20
C TRP A 103 -4.34 36.02 -21.78
N ARG A 104 -3.06 36.35 -21.90
CA ARG A 104 -2.62 37.62 -22.50
C ARG A 104 -2.96 37.69 -23.98
N VAL A 105 -2.76 36.60 -24.71
CA VAL A 105 -3.10 36.50 -26.15
C VAL A 105 -4.61 36.68 -26.34
N LEU A 106 -5.43 35.94 -25.59
CA LEU A 106 -6.89 36.03 -25.68
C LEU A 106 -7.44 37.42 -25.34
N ARG A 107 -6.88 38.12 -24.33
CA ARG A 107 -7.23 39.51 -24.01
C ARG A 107 -6.90 40.48 -25.15
N ARG A 108 -5.73 40.32 -25.78
CA ARG A 108 -5.33 41.15 -26.92
C ARG A 108 -6.28 40.98 -28.10
N VAL A 109 -6.64 39.73 -28.43
CA VAL A 109 -7.63 39.44 -29.46
C VAL A 109 -8.98 40.07 -29.11
N ARG A 110 -9.47 39.85 -27.89
CA ARG A 110 -10.77 40.37 -27.42
C ARG A 110 -10.91 41.88 -27.56
N ARG A 111 -9.83 42.64 -27.32
CA ARG A 111 -9.85 44.11 -27.37
C ARG A 111 -9.99 44.69 -28.79
N ARG A 112 -9.66 43.91 -29.82
CA ARG A 112 -9.53 44.42 -31.20
C ARG A 112 -10.40 43.69 -32.21
N ILE A 113 -10.91 42.49 -31.88
CA ILE A 113 -11.83 41.74 -32.74
C ILE A 113 -13.13 42.53 -32.97
N ASP A 114 -13.76 42.31 -34.13
CA ASP A 114 -15.08 42.88 -34.43
C ASP A 114 -16.11 42.47 -33.36
N PRO A 115 -17.11 43.34 -33.02
CA PRO A 115 -18.14 43.03 -32.03
C PRO A 115 -18.95 41.76 -32.32
N ASP A 116 -19.17 41.47 -33.60
CA ASP A 116 -19.86 40.26 -34.09
C ASP A 116 -18.89 39.11 -34.41
N GLY A 117 -17.61 39.25 -34.05
CA GLY A 117 -16.59 38.25 -34.30
C GLY A 117 -16.69 37.05 -33.35
N CYS A 118 -15.97 35.98 -33.66
CA CYS A 118 -15.90 34.81 -32.79
C CYS A 118 -14.48 34.27 -32.60
N LEU A 119 -14.31 33.54 -31.50
CA LEU A 119 -13.11 32.78 -31.16
C LEU A 119 -13.49 31.30 -31.17
N LEU A 120 -12.80 30.51 -31.98
CA LEU A 120 -12.94 29.05 -32.05
C LEU A 120 -11.71 28.41 -31.44
N VAL A 121 -11.91 27.49 -30.51
CA VAL A 121 -10.81 26.83 -29.80
C VAL A 121 -11.05 25.33 -29.72
N CYS A 122 -10.00 24.54 -29.86
CA CYS A 122 -9.98 23.12 -29.50
C CYS A 122 -8.86 22.93 -28.49
N VAL A 123 -9.18 22.44 -27.30
CA VAL A 123 -8.24 22.34 -26.17
C VAL A 123 -8.26 20.93 -25.60
N PRO A 124 -7.09 20.30 -25.36
CA PRO A 124 -7.01 18.99 -24.73
C PRO A 124 -7.53 19.00 -23.30
N ASN A 125 -8.21 17.92 -22.94
CA ASN A 125 -8.83 17.78 -21.63
C ASN A 125 -7.89 17.06 -20.64
N ALA A 126 -7.35 17.80 -19.68
CA ALA A 126 -6.52 17.26 -18.62
C ALA A 126 -7.31 16.36 -17.63
N GLN A 127 -8.64 16.46 -17.62
CA GLN A 127 -9.52 15.62 -16.81
C GLN A 127 -9.89 14.31 -17.52
N HIS A 128 -9.42 14.05 -18.74
CA HIS A 128 -9.75 12.81 -19.43
C HIS A 128 -9.34 11.56 -18.61
N TRP A 129 -10.18 10.52 -18.63
CA TRP A 129 -9.99 9.33 -17.77
C TRP A 129 -8.62 8.69 -17.90
N SER A 130 -8.02 8.72 -19.10
CA SER A 130 -6.70 8.13 -19.34
C SER A 130 -5.57 8.92 -18.66
N VAL A 131 -5.73 10.24 -18.51
CA VAL A 131 -4.78 11.09 -17.79
C VAL A 131 -4.91 10.83 -16.29
N GLN A 132 -6.15 10.76 -15.79
CA GLN A 132 -6.42 10.52 -14.37
C GLN A 132 -5.98 9.13 -13.90
N TRP A 133 -6.23 8.08 -14.68
CA TRP A 133 -5.75 6.72 -14.37
C TRP A 133 -4.22 6.63 -14.38
N ARG A 134 -3.56 7.27 -15.36
CA ARG A 134 -2.09 7.33 -15.40
C ARG A 134 -1.54 8.07 -14.19
N LEU A 135 -2.19 9.14 -13.75
CA LEU A 135 -1.82 9.85 -12.54
C LEU A 135 -1.97 8.95 -11.30
N ALA A 136 -3.10 8.25 -11.16
CA ALA A 136 -3.38 7.34 -10.04
C ALA A 136 -2.44 6.12 -9.98
N SER A 137 -1.92 5.67 -11.12
CA SER A 137 -1.01 4.53 -11.23
C SER A 137 0.48 4.92 -11.26
N GLY A 138 0.82 6.19 -11.09
CA GLY A 138 2.20 6.68 -11.16
C GLY A 138 2.82 6.69 -12.57
N GLN A 139 2.00 6.54 -13.63
CA GLN A 139 2.41 6.46 -15.03
C GLN A 139 2.29 7.79 -15.80
N PHE A 140 2.53 8.92 -15.14
CA PHE A 140 2.41 10.26 -15.73
C PHE A 140 3.62 10.65 -16.60
N ARG A 141 3.81 9.96 -17.73
CA ARG A 141 4.95 10.13 -18.65
C ARG A 141 4.56 10.98 -19.86
N TYR A 142 5.44 11.90 -20.25
CA TYR A 142 5.28 12.69 -21.48
C TYR A 142 5.52 11.85 -22.74
N GLU A 143 4.74 12.12 -23.78
CA GLU A 143 4.72 11.43 -25.07
C GLU A 143 5.10 12.40 -26.22
N ASP A 144 5.18 11.90 -27.45
CA ASP A 144 5.45 12.69 -28.67
C ASP A 144 4.16 13.26 -29.31
N GLN A 145 2.98 12.86 -28.83
CA GLN A 145 1.66 13.27 -29.31
C GLN A 145 0.57 12.96 -28.27
N GLY A 146 -0.64 13.49 -28.45
CA GLY A 146 -1.81 13.18 -27.61
C GLY A 146 -1.90 14.05 -26.35
N LEU A 147 -2.72 13.65 -25.36
CA LEU A 147 -2.92 14.46 -24.14
C LEU A 147 -1.64 14.66 -23.33
N MET A 148 -0.69 13.72 -23.42
CA MET A 148 0.60 13.78 -22.75
C MET A 148 1.72 14.35 -23.63
N ASP A 149 1.41 15.05 -24.72
CA ASP A 149 2.42 15.66 -25.59
C ASP A 149 3.39 16.53 -24.76
N ARG A 150 4.69 16.24 -24.89
CA ARG A 150 5.77 16.93 -24.18
C ARG A 150 5.85 18.43 -24.43
N THR A 151 5.19 18.92 -25.48
CA THR A 151 5.14 20.32 -25.84
C THR A 151 3.98 21.08 -25.18
N HIS A 152 3.08 20.39 -24.43
CA HIS A 152 2.06 21.04 -23.60
C HIS A 152 2.72 21.76 -22.40
N LEU A 153 2.57 23.08 -22.34
CA LEU A 153 3.02 23.93 -21.24
C LEU A 153 1.89 24.23 -20.24
N ARG A 154 0.64 24.06 -20.65
CA ARG A 154 -0.57 24.31 -19.85
C ARG A 154 -1.51 23.12 -19.93
N TRP A 155 -2.27 22.91 -18.86
CA TRP A 155 -3.23 21.83 -18.72
C TRP A 155 -4.57 22.43 -18.29
N PHE A 156 -5.65 22.07 -18.98
CA PHE A 156 -6.97 22.64 -18.74
C PHE A 156 -8.00 21.53 -18.57
N THR A 157 -8.87 21.69 -17.57
CA THR A 157 -10.15 20.99 -17.45
C THR A 157 -11.27 21.87 -18.00
N ARG A 158 -12.46 21.31 -18.28
CA ARG A 158 -13.60 22.10 -18.77
C ARG A 158 -13.86 23.34 -17.92
N ILE A 159 -13.84 23.20 -16.59
CA ILE A 159 -14.06 24.32 -15.66
C ILE A 159 -13.03 25.43 -15.88
N THR A 160 -11.75 25.08 -15.88
CA THR A 160 -10.66 26.07 -16.05
C THR A 160 -10.63 26.71 -17.45
N MET A 161 -11.12 26.02 -18.49
CA MET A 161 -11.31 26.60 -19.82
C MET A 161 -12.37 27.70 -19.79
N LEU A 162 -13.54 27.44 -19.17
CA LEU A 162 -14.62 28.40 -19.03
C LEU A 162 -14.19 29.62 -18.21
N GLU A 163 -13.43 29.40 -17.13
CA GLU A 163 -12.84 30.48 -16.32
C GLU A 163 -11.85 31.33 -17.13
N MET A 164 -10.99 30.71 -17.94
CA MET A 164 -10.07 31.42 -18.83
C MET A 164 -10.81 32.29 -19.84
N PHE A 165 -11.87 31.79 -20.48
CA PHE A 165 -12.66 32.58 -21.43
C PHE A 165 -13.35 33.76 -20.74
N ALA A 166 -14.01 33.52 -19.61
CA ALA A 166 -14.67 34.57 -18.86
C ALA A 166 -13.68 35.66 -18.40
N ALA A 167 -12.54 35.25 -17.83
CA ALA A 167 -11.49 36.16 -17.35
C ALA A 167 -10.85 37.00 -18.47
N THR A 168 -10.92 36.52 -19.71
CA THR A 168 -10.34 37.19 -20.89
C THR A 168 -11.41 37.93 -21.71
N GLY A 169 -12.65 38.03 -21.20
CA GLY A 169 -13.74 38.81 -21.78
C GLY A 169 -14.53 38.09 -22.88
N TRP A 170 -14.44 36.76 -22.93
CA TRP A 170 -15.17 35.92 -23.87
C TRP A 170 -16.33 35.21 -23.20
N GLN A 171 -17.42 35.03 -23.95
CA GLN A 171 -18.58 34.26 -23.55
C GLN A 171 -18.70 33.04 -24.46
N VAL A 172 -18.90 31.86 -23.88
CA VAL A 172 -19.13 30.64 -24.67
C VAL A 172 -20.55 30.69 -25.26
N GLU A 173 -20.64 30.59 -26.58
CA GLU A 173 -21.91 30.50 -27.32
C GLU A 173 -22.27 29.03 -27.58
N GLN A 174 -21.28 28.22 -27.99
CA GLN A 174 -21.49 26.81 -28.33
C GLN A 174 -20.29 25.97 -27.88
N GLY A 175 -20.56 24.74 -27.42
CA GLY A 175 -19.54 23.76 -27.06
C GLY A 175 -19.81 22.40 -27.71
N LEU A 176 -18.77 21.74 -28.19
CA LEU A 176 -18.78 20.38 -28.71
C LEU A 176 -17.69 19.57 -28.00
N THR A 177 -17.84 18.25 -27.97
CA THR A 177 -16.87 17.32 -27.38
C THR A 177 -16.30 16.41 -28.47
N ARG A 178 -15.01 16.13 -28.39
CA ARG A 178 -14.35 15.11 -29.21
C ARG A 178 -14.14 13.89 -28.33
N LEU A 179 -14.81 12.78 -28.66
CA LEU A 179 -14.71 11.52 -27.93
C LEU A 179 -13.78 10.56 -28.68
N LEU A 180 -13.01 9.77 -27.92
CA LEU A 180 -12.34 8.59 -28.48
C LEU A 180 -13.29 7.38 -28.45
N PRO A 181 -13.06 6.36 -29.30
CA PRO A 181 -13.76 5.09 -29.18
C PRO A 181 -13.58 4.49 -27.79
N ALA A 182 -14.68 3.99 -27.20
CA ALA A 182 -14.63 3.35 -25.90
C ALA A 182 -13.78 2.07 -25.94
N ILE A 183 -12.99 1.86 -24.88
CA ILE A 183 -12.24 0.62 -24.66
C ILE A 183 -12.82 -0.15 -23.47
N ALA A 184 -12.58 -1.44 -23.38
CA ALA A 184 -13.18 -2.33 -22.38
C ALA A 184 -12.97 -1.86 -20.92
N GLN A 185 -11.86 -1.17 -20.64
CA GLN A 185 -11.53 -0.66 -19.30
C GLN A 185 -12.12 0.73 -18.99
N GLN A 186 -12.67 1.44 -19.99
CA GLN A 186 -13.11 2.82 -19.82
C GLN A 186 -14.17 2.96 -18.74
N ASP A 187 -15.17 2.08 -18.73
CA ASP A 187 -16.30 2.18 -17.80
C ASP A 187 -15.88 1.92 -16.34
N ALA A 188 -14.95 0.98 -16.12
CA ALA A 188 -14.38 0.71 -14.80
C ALA A 188 -13.60 1.92 -14.27
N ILE A 189 -12.84 2.60 -15.14
CA ILE A 189 -12.07 3.79 -14.75
C ILE A 189 -13.01 4.96 -14.45
N LEU A 190 -14.01 5.20 -15.31
CA LEU A 190 -14.99 6.25 -15.07
C LEU A 190 -15.76 6.02 -13.77
N GLN A 191 -16.08 4.77 -13.43
CA GLN A 191 -16.71 4.44 -12.16
C GLN A 191 -15.78 4.72 -10.95
N ALA A 192 -14.48 4.44 -11.06
CA ALA A 192 -13.52 4.81 -10.02
C ALA A 192 -13.42 6.35 -9.84
N LEU A 193 -13.42 7.10 -10.95
CA LEU A 193 -13.42 8.57 -10.94
C LEU A 193 -14.70 9.13 -10.30
N ARG A 194 -15.85 8.49 -10.55
CA ARG A 194 -17.11 8.79 -9.89
C ARG A 194 -16.97 8.65 -8.37
N GLY A 195 -16.39 7.56 -7.91
CA GLY A 195 -16.14 7.31 -6.47
C GLY A 195 -15.22 8.36 -5.84
N LEU A 196 -14.16 8.77 -6.54
CA LEU A 196 -13.27 9.84 -6.08
C LEU A 196 -13.99 11.19 -5.95
N ALA A 197 -14.87 11.52 -6.90
CA ALA A 197 -15.67 12.73 -6.84
C ALA A 197 -16.61 12.72 -5.62
N VAL A 198 -17.29 11.60 -5.35
CA VAL A 198 -18.15 11.45 -4.16
C VAL A 198 -17.34 11.60 -2.87
N ALA A 199 -16.19 10.94 -2.76
CA ALA A 199 -15.33 11.02 -1.58
C ALA A 199 -14.81 12.44 -1.32
N GLY A 200 -14.57 13.21 -2.40
CA GLY A 200 -14.17 14.62 -2.32
C GLY A 200 -15.32 15.60 -2.09
N GLY A 201 -16.58 15.15 -2.09
CA GLY A 201 -17.76 16.01 -2.01
C GLY A 201 -18.04 16.83 -3.28
N PHE A 202 -17.57 16.36 -4.44
CA PHE A 202 -17.79 16.97 -5.76
C PHE A 202 -18.91 16.26 -6.52
N ASP A 203 -19.47 16.91 -7.56
CA ASP A 203 -20.51 16.33 -8.42
C ASP A 203 -19.97 15.11 -9.19
N PRO A 204 -20.46 13.89 -8.89
CA PRO A 204 -19.96 12.67 -9.51
C PRO A 204 -20.33 12.55 -10.99
N GLU A 205 -21.52 12.99 -11.38
CA GLU A 205 -21.95 12.92 -12.78
C GLU A 205 -21.23 13.97 -13.61
N GLY A 206 -21.03 15.17 -13.06
CA GLY A 206 -20.16 16.18 -13.63
C GLY A 206 -18.73 15.69 -13.84
N ALA A 207 -18.15 15.01 -12.85
CA ALA A 207 -16.78 14.48 -12.92
C ALA A 207 -16.61 13.38 -13.98
N VAL A 208 -17.58 12.46 -14.11
CA VAL A 208 -17.58 11.40 -15.13
C VAL A 208 -17.81 11.98 -16.53
N SER A 209 -18.81 12.86 -16.66
CA SER A 209 -19.11 13.54 -17.92
C SER A 209 -17.92 14.36 -18.42
N ASP A 210 -17.17 14.98 -17.51
CA ASP A 210 -15.97 15.74 -17.85
C ASP A 210 -14.72 14.88 -18.07
N ALA A 211 -14.73 13.61 -17.68
CA ALA A 211 -13.62 12.68 -17.92
C ALA A 211 -13.71 11.96 -19.28
N LEU A 212 -14.86 12.02 -19.96
CA LEU A 212 -15.10 11.37 -21.25
C LEU A 212 -14.49 12.10 -22.46
N PRO A 213 -14.59 13.44 -22.58
CA PRO A 213 -14.06 14.15 -23.74
C PRO A 213 -12.55 14.10 -23.78
N PHE A 214 -12.01 13.67 -24.93
CA PHE A 214 -10.59 13.79 -25.22
C PHE A 214 -10.21 15.27 -25.36
N GLN A 215 -11.05 16.05 -26.04
CA GLN A 215 -10.88 17.49 -26.21
C GLN A 215 -12.23 18.19 -26.20
N TYR A 216 -12.23 19.47 -25.84
CA TYR A 216 -13.39 20.34 -25.96
C TYR A 216 -13.18 21.33 -27.10
N VAL A 217 -14.24 21.55 -27.87
CA VAL A 217 -14.27 22.56 -28.93
C VAL A 217 -15.30 23.62 -28.54
N PHE A 218 -14.88 24.87 -28.44
CA PHE A 218 -15.78 25.98 -28.09
C PHE A 218 -15.81 27.03 -29.18
N LYS A 219 -17.01 27.56 -29.43
CA LYS A 219 -17.22 28.85 -30.09
C LYS A 219 -17.55 29.88 -29.03
N CYS A 220 -16.71 30.88 -28.93
CA CYS A 220 -16.85 31.99 -28.01
C CYS A 220 -17.12 33.28 -28.77
N VAL A 221 -17.96 34.14 -28.21
CA VAL A 221 -18.28 35.47 -28.72
C VAL A 221 -17.81 36.54 -27.73
N PRO A 222 -17.58 37.79 -28.18
CA PRO A 222 -17.28 38.91 -27.30
C PRO A 222 -18.30 39.05 -26.15
N GLY A 223 -17.88 38.72 -24.92
CA GLY A 223 -18.68 38.89 -23.70
C GLY A 223 -18.47 40.26 -23.05
N PRO A 224 -19.15 40.58 -21.94
CA PRO A 224 -18.92 41.82 -21.20
C PRO A 224 -17.44 41.93 -20.79
N VAL A 225 -16.82 43.07 -21.12
CA VAL A 225 -15.42 43.34 -20.75
C VAL A 225 -15.38 43.61 -19.24
N PRO A 226 -14.60 42.86 -18.44
CA PRO A 226 -14.47 43.16 -17.02
C PRO A 226 -13.94 44.59 -16.85
N GLU A 227 -14.71 45.46 -16.21
CA GLU A 227 -14.28 46.83 -15.93
C GLU A 227 -13.05 46.80 -15.01
N GLY A 228 -11.90 47.31 -15.49
CA GLY A 228 -10.83 47.79 -14.62
C GLY A 228 -9.58 46.93 -14.40
N ARG A 229 -9.21 45.96 -15.25
CA ARG A 229 -7.90 45.28 -15.13
C ARG A 229 -6.93 45.64 -16.27
N GLU A 230 -5.96 46.51 -15.98
CA GLU A 230 -4.83 46.83 -16.87
C GLU A 230 -3.93 45.61 -17.10
N ASP A 231 -3.15 45.67 -18.17
CA ASP A 231 -2.27 44.62 -18.67
C ASP A 231 -1.15 44.23 -17.68
N GLY A 232 -1.46 43.34 -16.74
CA GLY A 232 -0.45 42.78 -15.84
C GLY A 232 -0.85 41.52 -15.07
N GLU A 233 -2.14 41.30 -14.81
CA GLU A 233 -2.56 40.28 -13.83
C GLU A 233 -3.20 39.06 -14.52
N ASN A 234 -2.60 37.89 -14.30
CA ASN A 234 -3.15 36.57 -14.62
C ASN A 234 -3.71 35.97 -13.31
N PRO A 235 -5.01 35.65 -13.21
CA PRO A 235 -5.59 35.12 -11.97
C PRO A 235 -5.06 33.72 -11.59
N ALA A 236 -4.42 33.00 -12.53
CA ALA A 236 -3.76 31.73 -12.25
C ALA A 236 -2.35 31.88 -11.62
N ALA A 237 -1.87 33.11 -11.40
CA ALA A 237 -0.61 33.40 -10.73
C ALA A 237 -0.77 34.09 -9.36
N GLU A 238 -2.00 34.37 -8.91
CA GLU A 238 -2.29 35.23 -7.75
C GLU A 238 -2.69 34.51 -6.45
N THR A 239 -2.36 33.23 -6.29
CA THR A 239 -2.13 32.66 -4.94
C THR A 239 -0.73 32.97 -4.40
N MET A 240 0.06 33.75 -5.13
CA MET A 240 1.25 34.43 -4.62
C MET A 240 1.21 35.93 -4.98
N SER A 241 1.27 36.76 -3.93
CA SER A 241 1.40 38.24 -3.90
C SER A 241 0.11 39.08 -3.82
N ARG A 242 0.01 39.85 -2.72
CA ARG A 242 -0.93 40.96 -2.47
C ARG A 242 -0.25 42.31 -2.80
N PRO A 243 -1.01 43.39 -3.06
CA PRO A 243 -0.56 44.54 -3.84
C PRO A 243 0.28 45.57 -3.07
N ALA A 244 1.22 46.19 -3.78
CA ALA A 244 1.99 47.34 -3.34
C ALA A 244 1.13 48.63 -3.38
N SER A 245 1.09 49.35 -2.27
CA SER A 245 0.55 50.71 -2.18
C SER A 245 1.59 51.76 -2.60
N THR A 246 1.15 52.79 -3.33
CA THR A 246 1.98 53.89 -3.83
C THR A 246 2.53 54.76 -2.68
N PRO A 247 3.73 55.36 -2.82
CA PRO A 247 4.55 55.79 -1.68
C PRO A 247 4.54 57.32 -1.49
N VAL A 248 4.37 57.79 -0.24
CA VAL A 248 4.82 59.13 0.21
C VAL A 248 5.23 59.04 1.70
N PRO A 249 6.32 59.71 2.13
CA PRO A 249 7.39 59.05 2.88
C PRO A 249 7.42 59.39 4.37
N ARG A 250 8.00 58.47 5.14
CA ARG A 250 8.68 58.56 6.46
C ARG A 250 8.68 57.13 7.01
N SER A 251 9.70 56.55 7.61
CA SER A 251 11.04 56.96 8.02
C SER A 251 11.69 55.65 8.50
N SER A 252 12.85 55.32 7.95
CA SER A 252 13.88 54.41 8.46
C SER A 252 13.64 53.74 9.84
N ALA A 253 13.45 52.41 9.87
CA ALA A 253 14.16 51.44 10.75
C ALA A 253 13.55 50.02 10.62
N LYS A 254 14.38 49.02 10.28
CA LYS A 254 14.11 47.59 10.55
C LYS A 254 14.23 47.36 12.06
N ALA A 255 13.27 46.70 12.69
CA ALA A 255 13.40 46.09 14.01
C ALA A 255 12.69 44.73 14.01
N GLU A 256 13.38 43.71 14.52
CA GLU A 256 13.02 42.28 14.58
C GLU A 256 11.75 42.04 15.43
N ARG A 257 10.84 41.14 15.00
CA ARG A 257 9.58 40.81 15.74
C ARG A 257 9.58 39.42 16.38
N VAL A 258 10.70 38.69 16.33
CA VAL A 258 10.84 37.31 16.83
C VAL A 258 12.21 37.15 17.51
N ALA A 259 12.21 36.65 18.74
CA ALA A 259 13.42 36.40 19.53
C ALA A 259 13.42 34.96 20.05
N LEU A 260 14.20 34.09 19.41
CA LEU A 260 14.26 32.66 19.74
C LEU A 260 15.61 32.31 20.34
N TYR A 261 15.59 31.59 21.45
CA TYR A 261 16.77 31.19 22.20
C TYR A 261 16.89 29.67 22.29
N GLN A 262 18.11 29.15 22.22
CA GLN A 262 18.43 27.78 22.60
C GLN A 262 19.28 27.74 23.87
N ILE A 263 18.90 26.86 24.79
CA ILE A 263 19.52 26.72 26.11
C ILE A 263 20.83 25.94 26.00
N ALA A 264 21.93 26.55 26.41
CA ALA A 264 23.24 25.90 26.43
C ALA A 264 23.54 25.27 27.79
N TYR A 265 23.55 23.93 27.86
CA TYR A 265 23.84 23.20 29.10
C TYR A 265 25.35 23.09 29.40
N ALA A 266 26.19 23.19 28.37
CA ALA A 266 27.65 23.16 28.47
C ALA A 266 28.28 24.15 27.48
N LYS A 267 29.58 24.47 27.64
CA LYS A 267 30.28 25.37 26.71
C LYS A 267 30.28 24.80 25.29
N GLU A 268 30.32 23.48 25.18
CA GLU A 268 30.34 22.69 23.97
C GLU A 268 28.95 22.50 23.34
N THR A 269 27.87 22.95 24.00
CA THR A 269 26.52 22.85 23.43
C THR A 269 26.44 23.65 22.12
N VAL A 270 26.18 22.94 21.03
CA VAL A 270 25.98 23.51 19.70
C VAL A 270 24.61 24.18 19.65
N ILE A 271 24.59 25.44 19.23
CA ILE A 271 23.38 26.22 18.98
C ILE A 271 23.10 26.20 17.48
N GLU A 272 21.87 25.87 17.11
CA GLU A 272 21.44 25.86 15.72
C GLU A 272 21.53 27.27 15.11
N PRO A 273 21.97 27.40 13.84
CA PRO A 273 22.01 28.70 13.16
C PRO A 273 20.66 29.40 13.20
N GLY A 274 20.66 30.68 13.59
CA GLY A 274 19.47 31.52 13.72
C GLY A 274 18.98 31.72 15.17
N TYR A 275 19.24 30.77 16.06
CA TYR A 275 18.89 30.91 17.47
C TYR A 275 19.93 31.69 18.27
N ALA A 276 19.47 32.51 19.21
CA ALA A 276 20.33 33.13 20.21
C ALA A 276 20.71 32.12 21.32
N ARG A 277 21.91 32.24 21.88
CA ARG A 277 22.35 31.36 22.98
C ARG A 277 21.81 31.89 24.31
N LEU A 278 21.06 31.05 25.05
CA LEU A 278 20.73 31.29 26.45
C LEU A 278 21.67 30.47 27.34
N ASP A 279 22.56 31.13 28.07
CA ASP A 279 23.60 30.46 28.85
C ASP A 279 23.04 29.83 30.14
N ASN A 280 23.24 28.52 30.30
CA ASN A 280 22.90 27.75 31.49
C ASN A 280 24.08 26.92 32.01
N THR A 281 25.32 27.29 31.64
CA THR A 281 26.53 26.52 31.96
C THR A 281 26.95 26.63 33.43
N ASP A 282 26.75 27.79 34.05
CA ASP A 282 27.00 28.04 35.48
C ASP A 282 25.67 28.03 36.28
N ASN A 283 24.88 26.95 36.16
CA ASN A 283 23.57 26.84 36.81
C ASN A 283 23.68 26.45 38.31
N PRO A 284 23.40 27.36 39.27
CA PRO A 284 23.41 27.04 40.70
C PRO A 284 22.26 26.13 41.15
N ARG A 285 21.23 25.96 40.31
CA ARG A 285 20.00 25.20 40.58
C ARG A 285 19.70 24.22 39.44
N PRO A 286 20.59 23.23 39.22
CA PRO A 286 20.41 22.23 38.16
C PRO A 286 19.16 21.36 38.36
N ASP A 287 18.65 21.28 39.60
CA ASP A 287 17.41 20.61 39.97
C ASP A 287 16.15 21.25 39.34
N TRP A 288 16.21 22.54 38.98
CA TRP A 288 15.15 23.26 38.26
C TRP A 288 15.29 23.20 36.72
N ARG A 289 16.29 22.48 36.21
CA ARG A 289 16.47 22.21 34.77
C ARG A 289 16.36 23.48 33.90
N GLU A 290 15.44 23.50 32.93
CA GLU A 290 15.24 24.60 31.98
C GLU A 290 14.45 25.77 32.55
N TYR A 291 13.73 25.58 33.67
CA TYR A 291 13.05 26.69 34.34
C TYR A 291 14.05 27.76 34.77
N TRP A 292 15.20 27.35 35.31
CA TRP A 292 16.17 28.27 35.89
C TRP A 292 16.69 29.35 34.91
N PRO A 293 17.23 29.01 33.73
CA PRO A 293 17.71 30.01 32.78
C PRO A 293 16.57 30.86 32.21
N ILE A 294 15.38 30.29 31.99
CA ILE A 294 14.20 31.03 31.51
C ILE A 294 13.73 32.03 32.57
N ARG A 295 13.63 31.60 33.83
CA ARG A 295 13.26 32.44 34.98
C ARG A 295 14.22 33.62 35.11
N ARG A 296 15.52 33.38 35.06
CA ARG A 296 16.53 34.45 35.13
C ARG A 296 16.35 35.46 34.00
N PHE A 297 16.22 34.98 32.76
CA PHE A 297 15.99 35.85 31.62
C PHE A 297 14.74 36.72 31.80
N LEU A 298 13.60 36.12 32.18
CA LEU A 298 12.34 36.86 32.34
C LEU A 298 12.32 37.84 33.53
N LEU A 299 13.19 37.65 34.54
CA LEU A 299 13.32 38.56 35.69
C LEU A 299 14.37 39.66 35.46
N GLU A 300 15.43 39.37 34.70
CA GLU A 300 16.58 40.24 34.51
C GLU A 300 16.44 41.12 33.25
N GLU A 301 15.77 40.63 32.20
CA GLU A 301 15.63 41.32 30.91
C GLU A 301 14.30 42.07 30.78
N THR A 302 14.32 43.18 30.03
CA THR A 302 13.09 43.91 29.64
C THR A 302 12.61 43.42 28.28
N LEU A 303 11.38 42.91 28.20
CA LEU A 303 10.81 42.35 26.99
C LEU A 303 10.07 43.41 26.15
N ASP A 304 10.14 43.29 24.83
CA ASP A 304 9.32 44.07 23.89
C ASP A 304 7.94 43.43 23.69
N GLU A 305 6.89 44.14 24.08
CA GLU A 305 5.49 43.70 24.02
C GLU A 305 5.03 43.25 22.61
N MET A 306 5.69 43.73 21.55
CA MET A 306 5.36 43.35 20.17
C MET A 306 6.10 42.12 19.65
N THR A 307 7.04 41.57 20.42
CA THR A 307 7.94 40.48 20.00
C THR A 307 7.49 39.12 20.55
N PHE A 308 7.62 38.06 19.75
CA PHE A 308 7.46 36.68 20.23
C PHE A 308 8.77 36.16 20.81
N TYR A 309 8.72 35.62 22.02
CA TYR A 309 9.86 35.02 22.71
C TYR A 309 9.69 33.50 22.82
N GLY A 310 10.74 32.75 22.50
CA GLY A 310 10.81 31.29 22.61
C GLY A 310 12.11 30.82 23.26
N PHE A 311 12.04 29.82 24.13
CA PHE A 311 13.20 29.26 24.84
C PHE A 311 13.23 27.74 24.68
N PHE A 312 14.09 27.26 23.80
CA PHE A 312 14.08 25.88 23.36
C PHE A 312 15.31 25.09 23.82
N SER A 313 15.15 23.79 24.02
CA SER A 313 16.30 22.89 24.12
C SER A 313 17.05 22.81 22.78
N PRO A 314 18.36 22.51 22.76
CA PRO A 314 19.11 22.18 21.54
C PRO A 314 18.57 20.98 20.75
N LYS A 315 17.65 20.20 21.34
CA LYS A 315 16.97 19.07 20.68
C LYS A 315 15.69 19.48 19.97
N PHE A 316 15.35 20.77 19.94
CA PHE A 316 14.10 21.27 19.36
C PHE A 316 13.96 20.90 17.88
N GLY A 317 14.98 21.18 17.05
CA GLY A 317 14.95 20.85 15.63
C GLY A 317 14.77 19.34 15.40
N THR A 318 15.49 18.50 16.15
CA THR A 318 15.38 17.04 16.05
C THR A 318 14.00 16.51 16.48
N LYS A 319 13.40 17.09 17.53
CA LYS A 319 12.10 16.62 18.05
C LYS A 319 10.90 17.15 17.28
N THR A 320 11.02 18.32 16.66
CA THR A 320 9.93 18.94 15.90
C THR A 320 10.05 18.73 14.39
N LEU A 321 11.23 18.34 13.92
CA LEU A 321 11.60 18.24 12.50
C LEU A 321 11.50 19.59 11.76
N LEU A 322 11.62 20.70 12.48
CA LEU A 322 11.54 22.06 11.94
C LEU A 322 12.90 22.75 11.97
N SER A 323 13.24 23.40 10.85
CA SER A 323 14.35 24.36 10.78
C SER A 323 13.97 25.71 11.40
N HIS A 324 14.96 26.47 11.84
CA HIS A 324 14.78 27.85 12.34
C HIS A 324 13.91 28.70 11.39
N ASP A 325 14.19 28.67 10.09
CA ASP A 325 13.49 29.51 9.12
C ASP A 325 12.02 29.11 8.96
N GLN A 326 11.70 27.81 9.06
CA GLN A 326 10.31 27.34 9.09
C GLN A 326 9.57 27.80 10.35
N VAL A 327 10.24 27.80 11.51
CA VAL A 327 9.67 28.30 12.77
C VAL A 327 9.37 29.79 12.66
N VAL A 328 10.33 30.61 12.21
CA VAL A 328 10.14 32.06 12.05
C VAL A 328 9.06 32.36 11.02
N ALA A 329 9.08 31.70 9.86
CA ALA A 329 8.06 31.89 8.83
C ALA A 329 6.66 31.58 9.34
N PHE A 330 6.51 30.53 10.15
CA PHE A 330 5.22 30.20 10.76
C PHE A 330 4.80 31.25 11.80
N ILE A 331 5.72 31.70 12.66
CA ILE A 331 5.44 32.76 13.65
C ILE A 331 4.99 34.04 12.94
N ASP A 332 5.70 34.48 11.90
CA ASP A 332 5.36 35.66 11.13
C ASP A 332 3.99 35.55 10.45
N ALA A 333 3.66 34.37 9.91
CA ALA A 333 2.36 34.10 9.31
C ALA A 333 1.20 34.17 10.33
N GLN A 334 1.46 33.80 11.59
CA GLN A 334 0.45 33.78 12.65
C GLN A 334 0.46 35.05 13.53
N ALA A 335 1.44 35.94 13.38
CA ALA A 335 1.72 37.03 14.31
C ALA A 335 0.55 38.01 14.53
N ALA A 336 -0.33 38.16 13.54
CA ALA A 336 -1.51 39.03 13.61
C ALA A 336 -2.68 38.42 14.40
N GLN A 337 -2.73 37.09 14.50
CA GLN A 337 -3.90 36.34 14.98
C GLN A 337 -3.62 35.45 16.20
N ALA A 338 -2.37 35.39 16.66
CA ALA A 338 -1.97 34.61 17.83
C ALA A 338 -1.24 35.47 18.89
N ASP A 339 -1.39 35.08 20.14
CA ASP A 339 -0.64 35.54 21.30
C ASP A 339 0.35 34.45 21.78
N VAL A 340 0.02 33.19 21.52
CA VAL A 340 0.82 31.99 21.82
C VAL A 340 0.84 31.05 20.62
N ILE A 341 2.00 30.48 20.30
CA ILE A 341 2.16 29.54 19.18
C ILE A 341 2.84 28.27 19.66
N LEU A 342 2.22 27.12 19.37
CA LEU A 342 2.63 25.81 19.90
C LEU A 342 3.36 24.95 18.86
N PHE A 343 4.42 24.28 19.32
CA PHE A 343 5.22 23.33 18.53
C PHE A 343 5.35 21.97 19.24
N SER A 344 4.37 21.62 20.07
CA SER A 344 4.39 20.42 20.91
C SER A 344 4.51 19.12 20.10
N PRO A 345 5.51 18.26 20.40
CA PRO A 345 5.63 16.92 19.82
C PRO A 345 4.74 15.91 20.58
N GLN A 346 4.78 14.64 20.19
CA GLN A 346 4.05 13.53 20.84
C GLN A 346 2.52 13.71 20.79
N PRO A 347 1.94 13.82 19.58
CA PRO A 347 0.50 13.99 19.40
C PRO A 347 -0.32 12.84 20.00
N ASP A 348 0.23 11.62 20.06
CA ASP A 348 -0.41 10.47 20.69
C ASP A 348 -0.66 10.67 22.19
N MET A 349 0.35 11.18 22.92
CA MET A 349 0.20 11.49 24.34
C MET A 349 -0.73 12.68 24.56
N GLY A 350 -0.72 13.65 23.65
CA GLY A 350 -1.64 14.78 23.69
C GLY A 350 -3.08 14.36 23.43
N ALA A 351 -3.31 13.37 22.57
CA ALA A 351 -4.61 12.96 22.09
C ALA A 351 -5.29 11.92 22.99
N MET A 352 -4.57 10.92 23.49
CA MET A 352 -5.17 9.73 24.13
C MET A 352 -5.57 9.91 25.60
N PHE A 353 -5.14 11.00 26.22
CA PHE A 353 -5.50 11.38 27.58
C PHE A 353 -6.42 12.60 27.56
N LEU A 354 -7.28 12.73 28.58
CA LEU A 354 -8.14 13.90 28.76
C LEU A 354 -7.29 15.18 28.82
N ASN A 355 -6.17 15.12 29.52
CA ASN A 355 -5.22 16.22 29.64
C ASN A 355 -3.81 15.73 30.00
N VAL A 356 -2.85 16.66 29.99
CA VAL A 356 -1.42 16.39 30.28
C VAL A 356 -1.14 15.92 31.72
N PHE A 357 -2.08 16.11 32.65
CA PHE A 357 -1.96 15.68 34.05
C PHE A 357 -2.46 14.25 34.26
N GLU A 358 -3.56 13.87 33.61
CA GLU A 358 -4.00 12.47 33.55
C GLU A 358 -2.91 11.60 32.89
N GLN A 359 -2.29 12.10 31.82
CA GLN A 359 -1.14 11.46 31.21
C GLN A 359 -0.01 11.26 32.23
N ALA A 360 0.37 12.30 32.96
CA ALA A 360 1.48 12.24 33.91
C ALA A 360 1.20 11.29 35.10
N GLU A 361 -0.05 11.23 35.59
CA GLU A 361 -0.48 10.30 36.64
C GLU A 361 -0.26 8.82 36.24
N VAL A 362 -0.43 8.49 34.96
CA VAL A 362 -0.20 7.12 34.47
C VAL A 362 1.27 6.71 34.54
N PHE A 363 2.21 7.65 34.37
CA PHE A 363 3.64 7.36 34.42
C PHE A 363 4.24 7.52 35.82
N ASP A 364 3.63 8.36 36.67
CA ASP A 364 4.07 8.60 38.04
C ASP A 364 2.84 8.78 38.97
N PRO A 365 2.33 7.69 39.57
CA PRO A 365 1.13 7.75 40.42
C PRO A 365 1.26 8.69 41.62
N GLY A 366 0.23 9.50 41.89
CA GLY A 366 0.19 10.53 42.92
C GLY A 366 0.72 11.90 42.48
N LEU A 367 1.15 12.04 41.23
CA LEU A 367 1.62 13.30 40.66
C LEU A 367 0.46 14.29 40.46
N MET A 368 -0.69 13.84 39.95
CA MET A 368 -1.85 14.70 39.75
C MET A 368 -2.45 15.17 41.09
N GLU A 369 -2.39 14.35 42.14
CA GLU A 369 -2.81 14.73 43.50
C GLU A 369 -1.91 15.82 44.09
N ALA A 370 -0.60 15.70 43.92
CA ALA A 370 0.35 16.73 44.35
C ALA A 370 0.08 18.07 43.64
N TYR A 371 -0.22 18.02 42.34
CA TYR A 371 -0.50 19.23 41.56
C TYR A 371 -1.86 19.85 41.93
N GLN A 372 -2.90 19.03 42.11
CA GLN A 372 -4.20 19.51 42.59
C GLN A 372 -4.07 20.17 43.96
N SER A 373 -3.26 19.61 44.86
CA SER A 373 -2.99 20.20 46.17
C SER A 373 -2.32 21.57 46.08
N PHE A 374 -1.39 21.75 45.13
CA PHE A 374 -0.78 23.05 44.84
C PHE A 374 -1.81 24.06 44.30
N LEU A 375 -2.67 23.66 43.36
CA LEU A 375 -3.75 24.51 42.84
C LEU A 375 -4.72 24.94 43.94
N ASN A 376 -5.13 24.01 44.79
CA ASN A 376 -6.02 24.26 45.91
C ASN A 376 -5.41 25.27 46.91
N GLN A 377 -4.11 25.14 47.22
CA GLN A 377 -3.42 26.10 48.09
C GLN A 377 -3.40 27.51 47.49
N ARG A 378 -3.30 27.62 46.15
CA ARG A 378 -3.34 28.89 45.43
C ARG A 378 -4.75 29.45 45.23
N GLY A 379 -5.79 28.71 45.59
CA GLY A 379 -7.17 29.07 45.31
C GLY A 379 -7.53 29.01 43.83
N VAL A 380 -6.84 28.18 43.04
CA VAL A 380 -7.16 27.92 41.63
C VAL A 380 -8.18 26.77 41.58
N ASP A 381 -9.44 27.10 41.35
CA ASP A 381 -10.57 26.16 41.34
C ASP A 381 -10.70 25.45 39.98
N VAL A 382 -9.75 24.56 39.68
CA VAL A 382 -9.74 23.76 38.45
C VAL A 382 -9.51 22.29 38.80
N PRO A 383 -10.48 21.39 38.56
CA PRO A 383 -10.31 19.97 38.79
C PRO A 383 -9.49 19.34 37.66
N LEU A 384 -8.26 18.93 37.96
CA LEU A 384 -7.35 18.33 36.97
C LEU A 384 -7.90 17.01 36.40
N SER A 385 -8.70 16.27 37.17
CA SER A 385 -9.25 14.96 36.78
C SER A 385 -10.34 15.03 35.70
N SER A 386 -11.01 16.17 35.53
CA SER A 386 -12.06 16.37 34.52
C SER A 386 -11.72 17.42 33.47
N LEU A 387 -10.52 18.00 33.54
CA LEU A 387 -10.04 18.96 32.57
C LEU A 387 -9.83 18.31 31.21
N VAL A 388 -10.30 18.92 30.13
CA VAL A 388 -10.14 18.40 28.77
C VAL A 388 -9.24 19.33 27.97
N MET A 389 -8.20 18.78 27.33
CA MET A 389 -7.25 19.48 26.47
C MET A 389 -7.22 18.83 25.08
N ASP A 390 -7.30 19.66 24.04
CA ASP A 390 -6.97 19.29 22.65
C ASP A 390 -5.60 19.90 22.25
N ALA A 391 -5.10 19.62 21.05
CA ALA A 391 -3.79 20.06 20.57
C ALA A 391 -3.54 21.59 20.68
N ARG A 392 -4.59 22.43 20.77
CA ARG A 392 -4.46 23.88 21.03
C ARG A 392 -4.03 24.24 22.46
N HIS A 393 -4.01 23.27 23.36
CA HIS A 393 -3.75 23.47 24.79
C HIS A 393 -2.65 22.54 25.33
N VAL A 394 -2.11 21.64 24.51
CA VAL A 394 -1.14 20.64 24.96
C VAL A 394 0.28 21.14 24.74
N VAL A 395 1.03 21.26 25.83
CA VAL A 395 2.45 21.61 25.89
C VAL A 395 3.13 20.73 26.94
N PHE A 396 4.03 19.87 26.49
CA PHE A 396 4.78 18.92 27.34
C PHE A 396 6.13 19.46 27.81
N SER A 397 6.64 20.52 27.19
CA SER A 397 7.96 21.12 27.44
C SER A 397 7.97 22.56 26.91
N ASN A 398 9.09 23.27 26.93
CA ASN A 398 9.16 24.68 26.53
C ASN A 398 9.03 24.93 25.00
N PHE A 399 8.38 24.04 24.24
CA PHE A 399 8.25 24.10 22.77
C PHE A 399 7.05 24.96 22.36
N PHE A 400 7.03 26.20 22.83
CA PHE A 400 6.08 27.22 22.44
C PHE A 400 6.76 28.59 22.39
N VAL A 401 6.19 29.51 21.63
CA VAL A 401 6.55 30.93 21.67
C VAL A 401 5.36 31.75 22.10
N ALA A 402 5.62 32.85 22.79
CA ALA A 402 4.56 33.69 23.31
C ALA A 402 4.97 35.15 23.41
N ARG A 403 3.98 36.04 23.42
CA ARG A 403 4.16 37.46 23.74
C ARG A 403 4.46 37.67 25.23
N PRO A 404 5.10 38.78 25.62
CA PRO A 404 5.48 39.03 27.03
C PRO A 404 4.33 38.92 28.02
N ALA A 405 3.11 39.32 27.64
CA ALA A 405 1.93 39.19 28.48
C ALA A 405 1.71 37.75 28.99
N PHE A 406 1.82 36.75 28.12
CA PHE A 406 1.66 35.34 28.51
C PHE A 406 2.87 34.85 29.33
N TRP A 407 4.09 35.24 28.96
CA TRP A 407 5.28 34.90 29.74
C TRP A 407 5.26 35.45 31.16
N ARG A 408 4.66 36.63 31.39
CA ARG A 408 4.45 37.19 32.74
C ARG A 408 3.49 36.34 33.57
N GLU A 409 2.38 35.88 32.99
CA GLU A 409 1.45 34.98 33.69
C GLU A 409 2.09 33.61 33.97
N TRP A 410 2.81 33.06 32.99
CA TRP A 410 3.56 31.81 33.14
C TRP A 410 4.64 31.92 34.23
N LEU A 411 5.37 33.04 34.28
CA LEU A 411 6.37 33.30 35.31
C LEU A 411 5.72 33.46 36.67
N ALA A 412 4.66 34.27 36.79
CA ALA A 412 3.93 34.45 38.05
C ALA A 412 3.37 33.14 38.58
N PHE A 413 2.93 32.24 37.69
CA PHE A 413 2.49 30.91 38.08
C PHE A 413 3.65 30.07 38.62
N ASN A 414 4.77 30.00 37.91
CA ASN A 414 5.92 29.20 38.32
C ASN A 414 6.69 29.79 39.51
N GLU A 415 6.65 31.10 39.74
CA GLU A 415 7.25 31.72 40.93
C GLU A 415 6.54 31.30 42.22
N ALA A 416 5.22 31.08 42.17
CA ALA A 416 4.51 30.52 43.30
C ALA A 416 4.87 29.03 43.53
N LEU A 417 5.09 28.26 42.46
CA LEU A 417 5.58 26.87 42.56
C LEU A 417 6.98 26.84 43.18
N PHE A 418 7.87 27.71 42.69
CA PHE A 418 9.21 27.92 43.21
C PHE A 418 9.16 28.28 44.70
N ALA A 419 8.33 29.24 45.11
CA ALA A 419 8.19 29.64 46.51
C ALA A 419 7.74 28.49 47.44
N VAL A 420 6.87 27.60 46.97
CA VAL A 420 6.44 26.41 47.74
C VAL A 420 7.58 25.39 47.85
N CYS A 421 8.27 25.08 46.74
CA CYS A 421 9.36 24.11 46.70
C CYS A 421 10.61 24.56 47.47
N GLU A 422 10.89 25.87 47.49
CA GLU A 422 12.01 26.47 48.22
C GLU A 422 11.66 26.92 49.65
N GLY A 423 10.38 26.85 50.00
CA GLY A 423 9.87 27.23 51.30
C GLY A 423 10.14 26.20 52.41
N PRO A 424 9.54 26.37 53.60
CA PRO A 424 9.68 25.42 54.69
C PRO A 424 9.11 24.04 54.33
N GLU A 425 9.61 22.99 55.01
CA GLU A 425 9.11 21.62 54.83
C GLU A 425 7.61 21.54 55.14
N THR A 426 6.83 21.16 54.14
CA THR A 426 5.39 20.93 54.23
C THR A 426 5.05 19.67 53.44
N PRO A 427 3.94 18.97 53.73
CA PRO A 427 3.54 17.78 52.97
C PRO A 427 3.46 18.05 51.45
N LEU A 428 3.00 19.24 51.06
CA LEU A 428 2.93 19.64 49.66
C LEU A 428 4.32 19.83 49.04
N ARG A 429 5.24 20.49 49.74
CA ARG A 429 6.64 20.62 49.29
C ARG A 429 7.26 19.24 49.11
N THR A 430 7.11 18.35 50.09
CA THR A 430 7.62 16.98 50.00
C THR A 430 7.05 16.25 48.78
N ALA A 431 5.74 16.39 48.52
CA ALA A 431 5.09 15.77 47.37
C ALA A 431 5.54 16.36 46.01
N LEU A 432 5.82 17.67 45.94
CA LEU A 432 6.28 18.34 44.71
C LEU A 432 7.78 18.10 44.43
N CYS A 433 8.61 17.97 45.46
CA CYS A 433 10.04 17.71 45.33
C CYS A 433 10.38 16.20 45.32
N GLN A 434 9.37 15.34 45.24
CA GLN A 434 9.58 13.89 45.12
C GLN A 434 10.19 13.56 43.74
N PRO A 435 11.28 12.76 43.67
CA PRO A 435 11.79 12.23 42.42
C PRO A 435 10.77 11.34 41.71
N THR A 436 10.68 11.48 40.40
CA THR A 436 9.81 10.65 39.55
C THR A 436 10.51 9.38 39.07
N THR A 437 9.76 8.51 38.41
CA THR A 437 10.28 7.33 37.68
C THR A 437 11.13 7.69 36.45
N TYR A 438 11.23 8.96 36.08
CA TYR A 438 12.03 9.43 34.95
C TYR A 438 13.55 9.31 35.21
N PRO A 439 14.35 8.83 34.24
CA PRO A 439 15.79 8.69 34.41
C PRO A 439 16.48 10.00 34.84
N GLY A 440 17.35 9.92 35.85
CA GLY A 440 18.11 11.06 36.36
C GLY A 440 17.44 11.83 37.51
N GLU A 441 16.59 11.14 38.29
CA GLU A 441 15.99 11.61 39.55
C GLU A 441 15.30 12.98 39.44
N VAL A 442 14.59 13.20 38.33
CA VAL A 442 13.89 14.48 38.09
C VAL A 442 12.67 14.59 39.01
N GLU A 443 12.57 15.68 39.76
CA GLU A 443 11.48 15.92 40.70
C GLU A 443 10.17 16.35 40.02
N ARG A 444 9.02 16.01 40.63
CA ARG A 444 7.67 16.31 40.11
C ARG A 444 7.45 17.79 39.79
N LYS A 445 8.09 18.72 40.52
CA LYS A 445 8.00 20.17 40.29
C LYS A 445 8.39 20.59 38.87
N VAL A 446 9.36 19.89 38.25
CA VAL A 446 9.81 20.18 36.88
C VAL A 446 8.70 19.87 35.87
N PHE A 447 8.04 18.71 36.01
CA PHE A 447 6.96 18.30 35.11
C PHE A 447 5.70 19.17 35.23
N LEU A 448 5.45 19.76 36.41
CA LEU A 448 4.38 20.76 36.59
C LEU A 448 4.75 22.09 35.92
N GLN A 449 6.00 22.51 36.07
CA GLN A 449 6.51 23.72 35.44
C GLN A 449 6.40 23.63 33.91
N GLU A 450 6.81 22.51 33.31
CA GLU A 450 6.69 22.25 31.87
C GLU A 450 5.22 22.30 31.38
N ARG A 451 4.27 21.88 32.22
CA ARG A 451 2.82 21.86 31.91
C ARG A 451 2.08 23.14 32.26
N THR A 452 2.75 24.15 32.81
CA THR A 452 2.12 25.42 33.20
C THR A 452 1.48 26.14 32.01
N ALA A 453 2.12 26.09 30.83
CA ALA A 453 1.54 26.66 29.62
C ALA A 453 0.21 25.99 29.27
N SER A 454 0.14 24.66 29.34
CA SER A 454 -1.10 23.90 29.10
C SER A 454 -2.22 24.31 30.06
N LEU A 455 -1.90 24.50 31.34
CA LEU A 455 -2.87 24.92 32.35
C LEU A 455 -3.41 26.32 32.07
N LEU A 456 -2.53 27.30 31.82
CA LEU A 456 -2.92 28.68 31.58
C LEU A 456 -3.77 28.84 30.33
N LEU A 457 -3.38 28.19 29.22
CA LEU A 457 -4.15 28.17 27.98
C LEU A 457 -5.54 27.56 28.18
N THR A 458 -5.66 26.58 29.06
CA THR A 458 -6.94 25.91 29.32
C THR A 458 -7.83 26.72 30.26
N MET A 459 -7.24 27.43 31.22
CA MET A 459 -7.95 28.25 32.21
C MET A 459 -8.49 29.56 31.63
N ASP A 460 -7.76 30.16 30.69
CA ASP A 460 -8.10 31.46 30.13
C ASP A 460 -8.27 31.35 28.60
N PRO A 461 -9.51 31.26 28.09
CA PRO A 461 -9.77 31.16 26.66
C PRO A 461 -9.54 32.48 25.91
N SER A 462 -9.17 33.58 26.58
CA SER A 462 -8.87 34.85 25.92
C SER A 462 -7.55 34.83 25.16
N TRP A 463 -6.65 33.90 25.46
CA TRP A 463 -5.42 33.69 24.71
C TRP A 463 -5.70 33.19 23.30
N ARG A 464 -5.26 33.93 22.27
CA ARG A 464 -5.36 33.46 20.90
C ARG A 464 -4.20 32.52 20.60
N VAL A 465 -4.50 31.27 20.25
CA VAL A 465 -3.49 30.23 20.05
C VAL A 465 -3.42 29.80 18.59
N ALA A 466 -2.21 29.71 18.06
CA ALA A 466 -1.95 28.99 16.80
C ALA A 466 -1.13 27.73 17.09
N VAL A 467 -1.38 26.67 16.33
CA VAL A 467 -0.71 25.37 16.48
C VAL A 467 -0.08 25.01 15.15
N HIS A 468 1.22 24.76 15.14
CA HIS A 468 1.86 24.12 13.99
C HIS A 468 1.43 22.66 13.93
N ASP A 469 1.15 22.09 12.75
CA ASP A 469 0.62 20.73 12.55
C ASP A 469 1.08 19.72 13.63
N PRO A 470 0.19 19.34 14.57
CA PRO A 470 0.57 18.50 15.70
C PRO A 470 0.88 17.06 15.30
N PHE A 471 0.28 16.54 14.21
CA PHE A 471 0.40 15.14 13.80
C PHE A 471 1.58 14.88 12.86
N GLY A 472 2.10 15.92 12.20
CA GLY A 472 3.33 15.87 11.39
C GLY A 472 4.65 15.91 12.18
N LYS A 473 4.62 15.78 13.51
CA LYS A 473 5.81 15.82 14.40
C LYS A 473 6.21 14.43 14.92
N ALA A 474 7.32 14.34 15.63
CA ALA A 474 7.77 13.10 16.26
C ALA A 474 6.74 12.58 17.28
N TRP A 475 6.37 11.30 17.15
CA TRP A 475 5.44 10.59 18.04
C TRP A 475 6.17 10.04 19.27
N SER A 476 5.44 9.76 20.35
CA SER A 476 6.05 9.13 21.52
C SER A 476 6.41 7.66 21.25
N MET A 477 7.11 7.01 22.19
CA MET A 477 7.42 5.57 22.12
C MET A 477 6.28 4.68 22.67
N SER A 478 5.12 5.26 22.98
CA SER A 478 3.99 4.52 23.53
C SER A 478 3.24 3.75 22.46
N ARG A 479 2.51 2.71 22.85
CA ARG A 479 1.62 1.95 21.94
C ARG A 479 0.58 2.82 21.25
N PHE A 480 0.22 3.98 21.80
CA PHE A 480 -0.73 4.89 21.18
C PHE A 480 -0.27 5.39 19.80
N ARG A 481 1.04 5.38 19.51
CA ARG A 481 1.58 5.74 18.20
C ARG A 481 1.22 4.76 17.08
N GLU A 482 0.89 3.52 17.43
CA GLU A 482 0.45 2.49 16.47
C GLU A 482 -0.96 2.78 15.94
N HIS A 483 -1.64 3.78 16.52
CA HIS A 483 -3.01 4.14 16.20
C HIS A 483 -3.14 5.64 15.86
N PRO A 484 -2.48 6.10 14.79
CA PRO A 484 -2.42 7.52 14.46
C PRO A 484 -3.79 8.12 14.12
N MET A 485 -4.67 7.31 13.52
CA MET A 485 -6.05 7.71 13.25
C MET A 485 -6.87 7.86 14.51
N ASP A 486 -6.76 6.95 15.48
CA ASP A 486 -7.48 7.05 16.74
C ASP A 486 -6.98 8.23 17.58
N ALA A 487 -5.69 8.59 17.49
CA ALA A 487 -5.16 9.83 18.07
C ALA A 487 -5.77 11.08 17.40
N ALA A 488 -5.82 11.14 16.07
CA ALA A 488 -6.45 12.25 15.36
C ALA A 488 -7.97 12.39 15.66
N ILE A 489 -8.66 11.25 15.75
CA ILE A 489 -10.08 11.19 16.15
C ILE A 489 -10.23 11.68 17.59
N SER A 490 -9.40 11.18 18.52
CA SER A 490 -9.46 11.54 19.93
C SER A 490 -9.24 13.04 20.15
N ASP A 491 -8.25 13.64 19.48
CA ASP A 491 -8.02 15.08 19.55
C ASP A 491 -9.20 15.89 18.97
N SER A 492 -9.75 15.44 17.83
CA SER A 492 -10.92 16.06 17.20
C SER A 492 -12.17 15.99 18.08
N LEU A 493 -12.39 14.86 18.78
CA LEU A 493 -13.49 14.69 19.73
C LEU A 493 -13.33 15.60 20.95
N LYS A 494 -12.12 15.71 21.50
CA LYS A 494 -11.84 16.63 22.61
C LYS A 494 -12.00 18.09 22.20
N ARG A 495 -11.59 18.45 20.98
CA ARG A 495 -11.84 19.77 20.40
C ARG A 495 -13.34 20.04 20.26
N ALA A 496 -14.09 19.11 19.66
CA ALA A 496 -15.54 19.25 19.51
C ALA A 496 -16.26 19.37 20.86
N TYR A 497 -15.81 18.61 21.87
CA TYR A 497 -16.31 18.76 23.24
C TYR A 497 -16.01 20.14 23.81
N ARG A 498 -14.79 20.67 23.65
CA ARG A 498 -14.44 22.01 24.17
C ARG A 498 -15.20 23.12 23.47
N ASP A 499 -15.45 22.97 22.17
CA ASP A 499 -16.13 23.97 21.36
C ASP A 499 -17.67 23.95 21.57
N THR A 500 -18.27 22.81 21.96
CA THR A 500 -19.75 22.66 22.07
C THR A 500 -20.29 22.26 23.45
N ALA A 501 -19.43 21.74 24.33
CA ALA A 501 -19.76 21.12 25.62
C ALA A 501 -20.74 19.92 25.55
N PHE A 502 -20.93 19.30 24.38
CA PHE A 502 -21.83 18.15 24.22
C PHE A 502 -21.18 16.86 24.75
N PRO A 503 -21.78 16.19 25.76
CA PRO A 503 -21.16 15.04 26.44
C PRO A 503 -20.93 13.84 25.52
N GLN A 504 -21.68 13.73 24.43
CA GLN A 504 -21.55 12.66 23.42
C GLN A 504 -20.14 12.60 22.82
N TYR A 505 -19.43 13.72 22.73
CA TYR A 505 -18.05 13.74 22.26
C TYR A 505 -17.08 13.11 23.26
N LEU A 506 -17.31 13.28 24.57
CA LEU A 506 -16.54 12.58 25.61
C LEU A 506 -16.92 11.11 25.74
N GLU A 507 -18.18 10.75 25.50
CA GLU A 507 -18.61 9.34 25.42
C GLU A 507 -17.94 8.64 24.23
N ALA A 508 -17.89 9.30 23.07
CA ALA A 508 -17.19 8.81 21.90
C ALA A 508 -15.67 8.72 22.15
N PHE A 509 -15.06 9.73 22.77
CA PHE A 509 -13.64 9.69 23.17
C PHE A 509 -13.36 8.52 24.12
N SER A 510 -14.24 8.30 25.11
CA SER A 510 -14.13 7.18 26.04
C SER A 510 -14.24 5.83 25.34
N THR A 511 -15.09 5.73 24.31
CA THR A 511 -15.24 4.53 23.48
C THR A 511 -13.97 4.24 22.67
N VAL A 512 -13.34 5.28 22.11
CA VAL A 512 -12.03 5.15 21.44
C VAL A 512 -10.98 4.70 22.46
N ARG A 513 -10.97 5.28 23.67
CA ARG A 513 -10.03 4.92 24.74
C ARG A 513 -10.21 3.48 25.25
N GLU A 514 -11.44 3.00 25.34
CA GLU A 514 -11.75 1.66 25.86
C GLU A 514 -11.26 0.55 24.91
N ARG A 515 -11.16 0.83 23.60
CA ARG A 515 -10.53 -0.10 22.64
C ARG A 515 -9.07 -0.40 23.00
N PHE A 516 -8.36 0.59 23.57
CA PHE A 516 -6.99 0.41 24.05
C PHE A 516 -6.91 -0.36 25.37
N ARG A 517 -7.95 -0.27 26.22
CA ARG A 517 -8.03 -0.97 27.50
C ARG A 517 -8.40 -2.44 27.35
N GLN A 518 -9.22 -2.76 26.34
CA GLN A 518 -9.59 -4.13 25.94
C GLN A 518 -8.49 -4.82 25.11
N ALA A 519 -7.46 -4.09 24.66
CA ALA A 519 -6.25 -4.62 24.03
C ALA A 519 -5.15 -5.04 25.04
N GLY A 520 -5.51 -5.25 26.32
CA GLY A 520 -4.70 -5.96 27.31
C GLY A 520 -4.84 -7.49 27.15
N PRO A 521 -3.93 -8.30 27.72
CA PRO A 521 -3.85 -9.73 27.41
C PRO A 521 -5.12 -10.44 27.90
N GLN A 522 -5.97 -10.85 26.97
CA GLN A 522 -7.12 -11.70 27.26
C GLN A 522 -6.83 -13.10 26.74
N GLU A 523 -6.63 -14.00 27.69
CA GLU A 523 -6.64 -15.45 27.53
C GLU A 523 -7.98 -15.91 26.92
N ASP A 524 -7.91 -17.00 26.16
CA ASP A 524 -9.00 -17.78 25.57
C ASP A 524 -9.76 -17.21 24.35
N ALA A 525 -9.13 -17.37 23.18
CA ALA A 525 -9.82 -17.64 21.91
C ALA A 525 -8.96 -18.53 20.97
N GLY A 526 -9.09 -19.86 21.14
CA GLY A 526 -9.11 -20.84 20.05
C GLY A 526 -7.85 -21.12 19.22
N GLU A 527 -6.86 -21.77 19.83
CA GLU A 527 -5.82 -22.67 19.28
C GLU A 527 -4.87 -22.25 18.13
N GLU A 528 -5.23 -21.48 17.10
CA GLU A 528 -4.29 -21.13 16.02
C GLU A 528 -3.66 -19.72 16.15
N ARG A 529 -4.27 -18.78 16.89
CA ARG A 529 -3.70 -17.43 17.12
C ARG A 529 -2.78 -17.33 18.37
N GLY A 530 -2.77 -18.35 19.24
CA GLY A 530 -2.01 -18.39 20.50
C GLY A 530 -0.73 -19.23 20.49
N ARG A 531 -0.34 -19.82 19.36
CA ARG A 531 0.87 -20.66 19.29
C ARG A 531 2.13 -19.79 19.42
N ARG A 532 2.84 -19.96 20.53
CA ARG A 532 4.17 -19.39 20.76
C ARG A 532 5.23 -20.40 20.32
N TYR A 533 6.16 -19.93 19.50
CA TYR A 533 7.25 -20.68 18.89
C TYR A 533 8.55 -20.38 19.64
N ARG A 534 9.45 -21.36 19.79
CA ARG A 534 10.74 -21.12 20.46
C ARG A 534 11.73 -20.50 19.50
N HIS A 535 11.84 -21.05 18.28
CA HIS A 535 12.76 -20.57 17.25
C HIS A 535 12.00 -20.34 15.95
N VAL A 536 12.06 -19.11 15.46
CA VAL A 536 11.39 -18.69 14.22
C VAL A 536 12.39 -18.19 13.20
N LEU A 537 12.16 -18.54 11.94
CA LEU A 537 12.81 -17.92 10.80
C LEU A 537 11.91 -16.87 10.17
N VAL A 538 12.51 -15.74 9.78
CA VAL A 538 11.92 -14.82 8.82
C VAL A 538 12.76 -14.88 7.56
N ALA A 539 12.11 -15.16 6.42
CA ALA A 539 12.79 -15.35 5.15
C ALA A 539 12.16 -14.57 4.00
N CYS A 540 12.98 -14.21 3.01
CA CYS A 540 12.53 -13.55 1.79
C CYS A 540 12.75 -14.48 0.58
N ALA A 541 11.73 -14.67 -0.25
CA ALA A 541 11.79 -15.52 -1.44
C ALA A 541 11.50 -14.72 -2.72
N ARG A 542 12.34 -14.95 -3.75
CA ARG A 542 12.13 -14.46 -5.12
C ARG A 542 12.55 -15.48 -6.17
N TRP A 543 11.61 -16.03 -6.93
CA TRP A 543 11.81 -17.02 -7.99
C TRP A 543 12.50 -18.30 -7.48
N GLU A 544 12.23 -18.66 -6.23
CA GLU A 544 12.84 -19.80 -5.53
C GLU A 544 11.86 -20.97 -5.32
N ALA A 545 10.71 -20.97 -6.01
CA ALA A 545 9.73 -22.06 -5.92
C ALA A 545 10.34 -23.47 -6.09
N PRO A 546 11.31 -23.73 -7.00
CA PRO A 546 11.91 -25.05 -7.16
C PRO A 546 12.74 -25.56 -5.96
N TYR A 547 13.09 -24.71 -4.99
CA TYR A 547 13.97 -25.07 -3.87
C TYR A 547 13.30 -24.87 -2.50
N ILE A 548 12.10 -24.28 -2.47
CA ILE A 548 11.45 -23.87 -1.21
C ILE A 548 11.15 -25.05 -0.29
N ARG A 549 10.78 -26.22 -0.85
CA ARG A 549 10.51 -27.43 -0.06
C ARG A 549 11.76 -27.95 0.64
N GLU A 550 12.89 -27.97 -0.07
CA GLU A 550 14.16 -28.44 0.50
C GLU A 550 14.61 -27.50 1.61
N TRP A 551 14.52 -26.19 1.37
CA TRP A 551 14.88 -25.17 2.34
C TRP A 551 14.01 -25.24 3.61
N LEU A 552 12.69 -25.35 3.47
CA LEU A 552 11.77 -25.46 4.61
C LEU A 552 11.96 -26.79 5.36
N SER A 553 12.08 -27.91 4.64
CA SER A 553 12.29 -29.24 5.21
C SER A 553 13.60 -29.31 6.00
N TYR A 554 14.68 -28.72 5.47
CA TYR A 554 15.97 -28.63 6.15
C TYR A 554 15.88 -27.86 7.47
N HIS A 555 15.34 -26.64 7.45
CA HIS A 555 15.28 -25.80 8.65
C HIS A 555 14.33 -26.37 9.71
N ARG A 556 13.26 -27.05 9.28
CA ARG A 556 12.42 -27.83 10.19
C ARG A 556 13.21 -28.96 10.86
N ALA A 557 13.96 -29.74 10.08
CA ALA A 557 14.78 -30.83 10.60
C ALA A 557 15.88 -30.33 11.56
N LEU A 558 16.40 -29.13 11.35
CA LEU A 558 17.38 -28.47 12.22
C LEU A 558 16.78 -28.00 13.56
N GLY A 559 15.45 -27.90 13.68
CA GLY A 559 14.76 -27.57 14.93
C GLY A 559 14.15 -26.17 15.02
N PHE A 560 13.89 -25.51 13.88
CA PHE A 560 12.98 -24.35 13.86
C PHE A 560 11.53 -24.82 14.03
N ASP A 561 10.72 -23.99 14.70
CA ASP A 561 9.31 -24.30 14.97
C ASP A 561 8.36 -23.71 13.91
N HIS A 562 8.73 -22.58 13.29
CA HIS A 562 7.90 -21.89 12.30
C HIS A 562 8.72 -20.98 11.37
N VAL A 563 8.21 -20.74 10.17
CA VAL A 563 8.77 -19.82 9.17
C VAL A 563 7.74 -18.75 8.79
N TYR A 564 8.12 -17.48 8.88
CA TYR A 564 7.43 -16.37 8.21
C TYR A 564 8.14 -16.06 6.89
N LEU A 565 7.46 -16.32 5.79
CA LEU A 565 8.01 -16.22 4.43
C LEU A 565 7.39 -15.03 3.68
N CYS A 566 8.20 -14.01 3.39
CA CYS A 566 7.83 -12.91 2.50
C CYS A 566 8.20 -13.26 1.05
N CYS A 567 7.19 -13.46 0.19
CA CYS A 567 7.38 -13.70 -1.24
C CYS A 567 7.24 -12.39 -2.02
N ASN A 568 8.25 -12.01 -2.80
CA ASN A 568 8.18 -10.83 -3.69
C ASN A 568 8.17 -11.21 -5.18
N ASP A 569 7.67 -12.40 -5.50
CA ASP A 569 7.36 -12.77 -6.87
C ASP A 569 6.22 -11.93 -7.43
N ASP A 570 6.25 -11.69 -8.74
CA ASP A 570 5.13 -11.02 -9.42
C ASP A 570 3.84 -11.85 -9.28
N ASP A 571 3.96 -13.18 -9.21
CA ASP A 571 2.91 -14.15 -8.91
C ASP A 571 3.45 -15.22 -7.93
N PRO A 572 2.92 -15.31 -6.68
CA PRO A 572 3.38 -16.27 -5.68
C PRO A 572 2.81 -17.69 -5.87
N SER A 573 1.93 -17.93 -6.85
CA SER A 573 1.16 -19.18 -6.98
C SER A 573 2.03 -20.43 -7.10
N ALA A 574 3.15 -20.35 -7.81
CA ALA A 574 4.08 -21.48 -7.95
C ALA A 574 4.73 -21.85 -6.60
N LEU A 575 5.15 -20.84 -5.84
CA LEU A 575 5.75 -21.04 -4.51
C LEU A 575 4.73 -21.61 -3.52
N VAL A 576 3.51 -21.07 -3.50
CA VAL A 576 2.45 -21.56 -2.63
C VAL A 576 2.07 -22.99 -2.99
N THR A 577 1.99 -23.31 -4.29
CA THR A 577 1.71 -24.67 -4.77
C THR A 577 2.76 -25.66 -4.26
N GLU A 578 4.04 -25.35 -4.39
CA GLU A 578 5.13 -26.22 -3.90
C GLU A 578 5.04 -26.49 -2.38
N ILE A 579 4.74 -25.47 -1.58
CA ILE A 579 4.53 -25.64 -0.13
C ILE A 579 3.34 -26.56 0.15
N SER A 580 2.27 -26.39 -0.62
CA SER A 580 1.00 -27.08 -0.43
C SER A 580 1.04 -28.57 -0.77
N LEU A 581 1.93 -28.95 -1.70
CA LEU A 581 2.19 -30.35 -2.03
C LEU A 581 2.85 -31.12 -0.88
N SER A 582 3.24 -30.44 0.21
CA SER A 582 3.80 -31.05 1.41
C SER A 582 2.82 -30.94 2.59
N PRO A 583 2.13 -32.04 2.96
CA PRO A 583 1.28 -32.07 4.16
C PRO A 583 2.04 -31.77 5.44
N THR A 584 3.36 -31.92 5.44
CA THR A 584 4.17 -31.65 6.62
C THR A 584 4.50 -30.15 6.72
N LEU A 585 4.75 -29.46 5.60
CA LEU A 585 5.23 -28.07 5.62
C LEU A 585 4.12 -27.02 5.68
N VAL A 586 2.87 -27.35 5.30
CA VAL A 586 1.74 -26.39 5.27
C VAL A 586 1.48 -25.71 6.63
N ASP A 587 1.62 -26.42 7.75
CA ASP A 587 1.44 -25.86 9.10
C ASP A 587 2.73 -25.24 9.68
N PHE A 588 3.84 -25.38 8.97
CA PHE A 588 5.17 -24.92 9.40
C PHE A 588 5.52 -23.52 8.85
N VAL A 589 4.76 -23.01 7.88
CA VAL A 589 5.05 -21.75 7.20
C VAL A 589 3.83 -20.85 7.09
N THR A 590 4.04 -19.55 7.28
CA THR A 590 3.08 -18.49 6.96
C THR A 590 3.62 -17.64 5.83
N VAL A 591 2.87 -17.51 4.75
CA VAL A 591 3.30 -16.79 3.54
C VAL A 591 2.61 -15.43 3.46
N ARG A 592 3.41 -14.37 3.28
CA ARG A 592 2.94 -13.02 2.93
C ARG A 592 3.45 -12.65 1.55
N HIS A 593 2.58 -12.14 0.70
CA HIS A 593 2.98 -11.59 -0.59
C HIS A 593 3.37 -10.12 -0.42
N PHE A 594 4.55 -9.76 -0.93
CA PHE A 594 5.13 -8.41 -0.85
C PHE A 594 5.66 -8.02 -2.24
N PRO A 595 4.79 -7.56 -3.17
CA PRO A 595 5.14 -7.39 -4.59
C PRO A 595 6.12 -6.24 -4.87
N GLU A 596 6.42 -5.38 -3.88
CA GLU A 596 7.34 -4.26 -4.04
C GLU A 596 8.79 -4.73 -4.22
N ARG A 597 9.42 -4.29 -5.31
CA ARG A 597 10.78 -4.70 -5.66
C ARG A 597 11.81 -3.86 -4.90
N GLY A 598 12.86 -4.52 -4.40
CA GLY A 598 14.03 -3.83 -3.83
C GLY A 598 13.82 -3.30 -2.41
N GLN A 599 12.86 -3.88 -1.67
CA GLN A 599 12.47 -3.47 -0.31
C GLN A 599 12.71 -4.59 0.72
N GLN A 600 13.85 -5.28 0.64
CA GLN A 600 14.16 -6.43 1.53
C GLN A 600 14.05 -6.05 3.02
N ARG A 601 14.50 -4.85 3.38
CA ARG A 601 14.33 -4.31 4.74
C ARG A 601 12.86 -4.22 5.16
N ALA A 602 11.99 -3.72 4.28
CA ALA A 602 10.57 -3.58 4.58
C ALA A 602 9.90 -4.95 4.72
N MET A 603 10.30 -5.93 3.90
CA MET A 603 9.82 -7.31 3.99
C MET A 603 10.14 -7.95 5.36
N TYR A 604 11.37 -7.78 5.86
CA TYR A 604 11.69 -8.30 7.19
C TYR A 604 10.95 -7.55 8.30
N LEU A 605 10.87 -6.23 8.23
CA LEU A 605 10.18 -5.41 9.23
C LEU A 605 8.66 -5.64 9.25
N SER A 606 8.03 -5.97 8.12
CA SER A 606 6.59 -6.20 8.05
C SER A 606 6.17 -7.46 8.80
N MET A 607 7.09 -8.40 9.03
CA MET A 607 6.84 -9.63 9.78
C MET A 607 7.15 -9.48 11.28
N MET A 608 7.87 -8.43 11.68
CA MET A 608 8.32 -8.27 13.07
C MET A 608 7.18 -8.08 14.06
N ASP A 609 6.04 -7.52 13.64
CA ASP A 609 4.87 -7.35 14.51
C ASP A 609 4.26 -8.71 14.88
N LEU A 610 4.26 -9.68 13.95
CA LEU A 610 3.82 -11.05 14.22
C LEU A 610 4.86 -11.83 15.04
N VAL A 611 6.13 -11.72 14.67
CA VAL A 611 7.23 -12.43 15.34
C VAL A 611 7.38 -11.97 16.80
N SER A 612 7.31 -10.66 17.05
CA SER A 612 7.48 -10.06 18.39
C SER A 612 6.49 -10.59 19.43
N GLN A 613 5.32 -11.04 18.99
CA GLN A 613 4.25 -11.54 19.85
C GLN A 613 4.31 -13.07 20.02
N ARG A 614 5.02 -13.78 19.13
CA ARG A 614 4.82 -15.22 18.94
C ARG A 614 6.11 -16.04 18.98
N ALA A 615 7.29 -15.43 19.11
CA ALA A 615 8.56 -16.13 19.08
C ALA A 615 9.46 -15.79 20.28
N ASP A 616 10.25 -16.76 20.76
CA ASP A 616 11.30 -16.50 21.77
C ASP A 616 12.62 -16.07 21.11
N TRP A 617 12.98 -16.71 19.99
CA TRP A 617 14.15 -16.40 19.17
C TRP A 617 13.77 -16.18 17.71
N VAL A 618 14.43 -15.23 17.06
CA VAL A 618 14.27 -14.94 15.63
C VAL A 618 15.61 -14.97 14.92
N MET A 619 15.63 -15.58 13.73
CA MET A 619 16.75 -15.52 12.78
C MET A 619 16.22 -15.05 11.41
N PHE A 620 17.03 -14.26 10.71
CA PHE A 620 16.74 -13.79 9.37
C PHE A 620 17.61 -14.53 8.37
N LEU A 621 17.02 -15.15 7.35
CA LEU A 621 17.74 -15.86 6.30
C LEU A 621 17.16 -15.52 4.92
N ASP A 622 18.01 -15.60 3.90
CA ASP A 622 17.58 -15.68 2.51
C ASP A 622 17.42 -17.15 2.10
N ILE A 623 16.62 -17.44 1.06
CA ILE A 623 16.36 -18.83 0.61
C ILE A 623 17.61 -19.49 -0.02
N ASP A 624 18.68 -18.73 -0.28
CA ASP A 624 19.99 -19.26 -0.67
C ASP A 624 20.95 -19.48 0.51
N GLU A 625 20.48 -19.38 1.76
CA GLU A 625 21.27 -19.51 2.98
C GLU A 625 20.81 -20.67 3.86
N PHE A 626 21.75 -21.42 4.43
CA PHE A 626 21.50 -22.58 5.30
C PHE A 626 22.32 -22.49 6.59
N LEU A 627 21.64 -22.50 7.74
CA LEU A 627 22.31 -22.51 9.06
C LEU A 627 22.96 -23.87 9.34
N VAL A 628 24.26 -23.90 9.60
CA VAL A 628 25.02 -25.14 9.83
C VAL A 628 25.54 -25.21 11.25
N LEU A 629 25.18 -26.28 11.98
CA LEU A 629 25.55 -26.51 13.38
C LEU A 629 26.37 -27.80 13.51
N ARG A 630 27.68 -27.72 13.30
CA ARG A 630 28.53 -28.90 13.11
C ARG A 630 28.58 -29.78 14.36
N GLY A 631 28.26 -31.05 14.17
CA GLY A 631 28.26 -32.06 15.24
C GLY A 631 27.08 -31.95 16.23
N VAL A 632 26.18 -30.97 16.07
CA VAL A 632 24.99 -30.79 16.91
C VAL A 632 23.72 -31.07 16.12
N ASN A 633 23.62 -30.47 14.93
CA ASN A 633 22.48 -30.61 14.03
C ASN A 633 21.11 -30.38 14.67
N ASN A 634 21.06 -29.61 15.77
CA ASN A 634 19.86 -29.21 16.46
C ASN A 634 20.06 -27.81 17.04
N LEU A 635 19.17 -26.88 16.68
CA LEU A 635 19.26 -25.48 17.09
C LEU A 635 19.10 -25.29 18.59
N GLY A 636 18.13 -25.98 19.20
CA GLY A 636 17.89 -25.89 20.64
C GLY A 636 19.10 -26.36 21.45
N ASP A 637 19.66 -27.51 21.10
CA ASP A 637 20.84 -28.08 21.76
C ASP A 637 22.09 -27.21 21.56
N PHE A 638 22.20 -26.53 20.42
CA PHE A 638 23.28 -25.60 20.17
C PHE A 638 23.15 -24.34 21.04
N LEU A 639 21.96 -23.73 21.08
CA LEU A 639 21.71 -22.52 21.88
C LEU A 639 21.81 -22.79 23.39
N ALA A 640 21.49 -24.00 23.85
CA ALA A 640 21.62 -24.40 25.25
C ALA A 640 23.06 -24.37 25.80
N ARG A 641 24.07 -24.23 24.93
CA ARG A 641 25.49 -24.11 25.32
C ARG A 641 25.84 -22.72 25.85
N PHE A 642 25.03 -21.72 25.51
CA PHE A 642 25.29 -20.34 25.91
C PHE A 642 24.55 -20.01 27.22
N PRO A 643 25.12 -19.15 28.08
CA PRO A 643 24.42 -18.67 29.27
C PRO A 643 23.13 -17.93 28.92
N GLU A 644 22.17 -17.90 29.85
CA GLU A 644 20.90 -17.17 29.66
C GLU A 644 21.09 -15.66 29.43
N THR A 645 22.24 -15.11 29.85
CA THR A 645 22.63 -13.71 29.64
C THR A 645 23.05 -13.39 28.21
N VAL A 646 23.14 -14.37 27.31
CA VAL A 646 23.41 -14.14 25.89
C VAL A 646 22.09 -13.81 25.17
N ASP A 647 22.07 -12.65 24.53
CA ASP A 647 20.89 -12.15 23.81
C ASP A 647 20.96 -12.46 22.31
N THR A 648 22.16 -12.58 21.74
CA THR A 648 22.38 -12.77 20.30
C THR A 648 23.63 -13.60 20.01
N VAL A 649 23.52 -14.53 19.06
CA VAL A 649 24.64 -15.33 18.55
C VAL A 649 24.84 -15.05 17.06
N TYR A 650 26.06 -14.66 16.68
CA TYR A 650 26.46 -14.41 15.30
C TYR A 650 27.03 -15.67 14.63
N PHE A 651 26.65 -15.87 13.37
CA PHE A 651 27.11 -16.94 12.49
C PHE A 651 27.70 -16.33 11.23
N ASN A 652 28.99 -16.52 10.99
CA ASN A 652 29.62 -16.03 9.78
C ASN A 652 29.18 -16.82 8.54
N TRP A 653 29.19 -16.13 7.40
CA TRP A 653 28.98 -16.75 6.12
C TRP A 653 30.16 -17.63 5.69
N LEU A 654 29.80 -18.71 5.02
CA LEU A 654 30.70 -19.58 4.28
C LEU A 654 30.21 -19.60 2.83
N MET A 655 31.02 -19.06 1.91
CA MET A 655 30.58 -18.78 0.54
C MET A 655 30.68 -20.03 -0.35
N PHE A 656 29.54 -20.56 -0.78
CA PHE A 656 29.44 -21.70 -1.71
C PHE A 656 29.24 -21.23 -3.16
N GLY A 657 29.99 -21.85 -4.07
CA GLY A 657 29.96 -21.52 -5.49
C GLY A 657 29.14 -22.48 -6.33
N ASN A 658 29.28 -22.32 -7.65
CA ASN A 658 28.54 -23.10 -8.64
C ASN A 658 28.99 -24.57 -8.75
N SER A 659 29.98 -25.02 -7.96
CA SER A 659 30.54 -26.39 -8.01
C SER A 659 30.92 -26.89 -9.42
N GLY A 660 31.20 -25.95 -10.35
CA GLY A 660 31.56 -26.24 -11.75
C GLY A 660 30.39 -26.36 -12.72
N PHE A 661 29.15 -26.11 -12.29
CA PHE A 661 27.98 -26.14 -13.17
C PHE A 661 27.87 -24.87 -14.03
N VAL A 662 27.64 -25.07 -15.32
CA VAL A 662 27.37 -23.99 -16.29
C VAL A 662 25.91 -23.53 -16.19
N SER A 663 24.97 -24.48 -16.14
CA SER A 663 23.54 -24.29 -15.93
C SER A 663 23.10 -24.97 -14.63
N ARG A 664 22.01 -24.52 -13.99
CA ARG A 664 21.51 -25.12 -12.75
C ARG A 664 21.14 -26.60 -12.96
N PRO A 665 21.80 -27.58 -12.30
CA PRO A 665 21.31 -28.94 -12.25
C PRO A 665 19.95 -29.01 -11.56
N ALA A 666 19.14 -29.98 -11.97
CA ALA A 666 17.85 -30.27 -11.32
C ALA A 666 18.08 -31.19 -10.11
N GLY A 667 17.35 -30.93 -9.01
CA GLY A 667 17.44 -31.70 -7.77
C GLY A 667 17.89 -30.86 -6.58
N SER A 668 18.40 -31.54 -5.56
CA SER A 668 18.79 -30.97 -4.26
C SER A 668 19.97 -30.01 -4.39
N VAL A 669 19.86 -28.83 -3.78
CA VAL A 669 20.98 -27.89 -3.60
C VAL A 669 22.02 -28.52 -2.70
N LEU A 670 21.60 -29.12 -1.58
CA LEU A 670 22.51 -29.63 -0.57
C LEU A 670 23.36 -30.80 -1.05
N GLU A 671 22.82 -31.63 -1.95
CA GLU A 671 23.56 -32.75 -2.52
C GLU A 671 24.52 -32.34 -3.64
N GLN A 672 24.22 -31.27 -4.37
CA GLN A 672 24.91 -30.94 -5.62
C GLN A 672 26.02 -29.88 -5.45
N TYR A 673 25.87 -28.94 -4.51
CA TYR A 673 26.79 -27.82 -4.35
C TYR A 673 27.72 -28.00 -3.14
N THR A 674 28.79 -28.79 -3.28
CA THR A 674 29.70 -29.10 -2.17
C THR A 674 30.97 -28.24 -2.11
N TRP A 675 31.19 -27.33 -3.07
CA TRP A 675 32.43 -26.54 -3.14
C TRP A 675 32.25 -25.11 -2.65
N ARG A 676 33.21 -24.66 -1.83
CA ARG A 676 33.24 -23.33 -1.21
C ARG A 676 34.58 -22.61 -1.32
N ALA A 677 34.57 -21.32 -0.96
CA ALA A 677 35.76 -20.53 -0.71
C ALA A 677 36.56 -21.07 0.50
N GLN A 678 37.85 -20.75 0.58
CA GLN A 678 38.77 -21.29 1.59
C GLN A 678 38.48 -20.78 3.02
N GLY A 679 38.28 -19.48 3.18
CA GLY A 679 38.09 -18.81 4.47
C GLY A 679 36.63 -18.56 4.83
N VAL A 680 36.45 -17.80 5.91
CA VAL A 680 35.16 -17.32 6.43
C VAL A 680 34.93 -15.89 5.93
N ASP A 681 33.69 -15.56 5.56
CA ASP A 681 33.34 -14.19 5.17
C ASP A 681 33.02 -13.34 6.42
N PRO A 682 33.43 -12.05 6.46
CA PRO A 682 33.16 -11.18 7.61
C PRO A 682 31.68 -10.88 7.82
N HIS A 683 30.82 -11.04 6.81
CA HIS A 683 29.38 -10.90 7.01
C HIS A 683 28.84 -12.05 7.86
N THR A 684 27.87 -11.70 8.70
CA THR A 684 27.19 -12.64 9.58
C THR A 684 25.70 -12.69 9.27
N LYS A 685 25.04 -13.71 9.80
CA LYS A 685 23.63 -13.68 10.21
C LYS A 685 23.58 -13.87 11.72
N HIS A 686 22.44 -13.62 12.32
CA HIS A 686 22.30 -13.77 13.77
C HIS A 686 20.97 -14.37 14.14
N ILE A 687 20.96 -15.06 15.28
CA ILE A 687 19.75 -15.42 15.99
C ILE A 687 19.71 -14.64 17.30
N SER A 688 18.57 -14.03 17.58
CA SER A 688 18.42 -13.10 18.70
C SER A 688 17.16 -13.36 19.50
N ARG A 689 17.23 -13.12 20.81
CA ARG A 689 16.07 -13.16 21.69
C ARG A 689 15.11 -12.03 21.32
N VAL A 690 13.89 -12.40 20.96
CA VAL A 690 12.85 -11.46 20.52
C VAL A 690 12.51 -10.46 21.62
N SER A 691 12.46 -10.91 22.88
CA SER A 691 12.19 -10.06 24.04
C SER A 691 13.26 -9.01 24.35
N ARG A 692 14.43 -9.12 23.72
CA ARG A 692 15.58 -8.23 23.91
C ARG A 692 15.81 -7.33 22.70
N LEU A 693 15.33 -7.73 21.53
CA LEU A 693 15.37 -6.91 20.33
C LEU A 693 14.37 -5.77 20.41
N ASP A 694 14.86 -4.54 20.34
CA ASP A 694 14.02 -3.37 20.16
C ASP A 694 13.59 -3.27 18.69
N VAL A 695 12.34 -3.63 18.40
CA VAL A 695 11.76 -3.57 17.05
C VAL A 695 11.75 -2.14 16.51
N GLU A 696 11.61 -1.13 17.37
CA GLU A 696 11.68 0.26 16.93
C GLU A 696 13.11 0.65 16.55
N ALA A 697 14.11 0.19 17.32
CA ALA A 697 15.51 0.36 16.92
C ALA A 697 15.81 -0.32 15.58
N LEU A 698 15.23 -1.49 15.30
CA LEU A 698 15.30 -2.14 13.98
C LEU A 698 14.62 -1.29 12.87
N ARG A 699 13.51 -0.61 13.18
CA ARG A 699 12.80 0.29 12.26
C ARG A 699 13.55 1.60 12.02
N GLN A 700 14.39 2.04 12.95
CA GLN A 700 15.16 3.28 12.85
C GLN A 700 16.58 3.08 12.31
N THR A 701 17.18 1.90 12.54
CA THR A 701 18.54 1.62 12.08
C THR A 701 18.61 1.64 10.55
N GLN A 702 19.62 2.33 10.04
CA GLN A 702 19.96 2.35 8.61
C GLN A 702 20.87 1.17 8.22
N SER A 703 21.31 0.39 9.20
CA SER A 703 22.13 -0.81 8.98
C SER A 703 21.29 -1.98 8.47
N ALA A 704 21.95 -2.92 7.78
CA ALA A 704 21.32 -4.17 7.36
C ALA A 704 21.21 -5.11 8.57
N PHE A 705 20.24 -4.83 9.45
CA PHE A 705 20.15 -5.42 10.78
C PHE A 705 20.14 -6.95 10.76
N TRP A 706 19.61 -7.57 9.70
CA TRP A 706 19.57 -9.03 9.52
C TRP A 706 20.95 -9.66 9.37
N HIS A 707 21.99 -8.87 9.03
CA HIS A 707 23.37 -9.31 9.05
C HIS A 707 24.04 -9.06 10.40
N GLY A 708 23.80 -7.88 10.99
CA GLY A 708 24.54 -7.40 12.13
C GLY A 708 23.84 -6.29 12.90
N LEU A 709 24.11 -6.22 14.20
CA LEU A 709 23.56 -5.22 15.12
C LEU A 709 24.71 -4.33 15.62
N PRO A 710 25.05 -3.21 14.93
CA PRO A 710 26.18 -2.33 15.29
C PRO A 710 25.88 -1.41 16.49
N ASN A 711 26.93 -0.83 17.08
CA ASN A 711 26.78 0.22 18.08
C ASN A 711 26.59 1.61 17.42
N PRO A 712 25.88 2.56 18.05
CA PRO A 712 25.26 2.51 19.38
C PRO A 712 23.86 1.87 19.43
N ASP A 713 23.25 1.57 18.28
CA ASP A 713 21.86 1.13 18.14
C ASP A 713 21.49 -0.07 19.04
N PHE A 714 22.45 -0.96 19.29
CA PHE A 714 22.24 -2.20 20.06
C PHE A 714 23.23 -2.40 21.22
N ALA A 715 23.79 -1.31 21.76
CA ALA A 715 24.86 -1.36 22.76
C ALA A 715 24.55 -2.15 24.05
N LEU A 716 23.26 -2.32 24.38
CA LEU A 716 22.81 -3.04 25.58
C LEU A 716 22.68 -4.57 25.37
N LEU A 717 22.82 -5.07 24.14
CA LEU A 717 22.72 -6.49 23.84
C LEU A 717 24.03 -7.22 24.10
N SER A 718 23.93 -8.31 24.87
CA SER A 718 24.98 -9.31 25.00
C SER A 718 25.06 -10.13 23.71
N ARG A 719 26.09 -9.87 22.90
CA ARG A 719 26.27 -10.42 21.56
C ARG A 719 27.55 -11.23 21.51
N VAL A 720 27.46 -12.49 21.09
CA VAL A 720 28.62 -13.40 21.02
C VAL A 720 28.74 -14.06 19.66
N ASN A 721 29.93 -14.57 19.34
CA ASN A 721 30.12 -15.50 18.23
C ASN A 721 29.71 -16.93 18.61
N VAL A 722 29.80 -17.85 17.65
CA VAL A 722 29.48 -19.28 17.87
C VAL A 722 30.36 -19.99 18.91
N LEU A 723 31.48 -19.39 19.31
CA LEU A 723 32.39 -19.90 20.36
C LEU A 723 32.09 -19.30 21.75
N GLY A 724 31.13 -18.36 21.84
CA GLY A 724 30.78 -17.66 23.08
C GLY A 724 31.68 -16.47 23.41
N THR A 725 32.51 -16.03 22.46
CA THR A 725 33.36 -14.84 22.62
C THR A 725 32.52 -13.59 22.37
N ASP A 726 32.69 -12.55 23.20
CA ASP A 726 31.99 -11.27 23.05
C ASP A 726 32.33 -10.61 21.70
N TRP A 727 31.29 -10.29 20.94
CA TRP A 727 31.34 -9.66 19.63
C TRP A 727 30.37 -8.46 19.57
N GLY A 728 30.14 -7.79 20.71
CA GLY A 728 29.35 -6.56 20.77
C GLY A 728 29.87 -5.42 19.88
N GLY A 729 31.17 -5.39 19.57
CA GLY A 729 31.79 -4.41 18.68
C GLY A 729 32.12 -4.91 17.26
N TYR A 730 31.80 -6.16 16.91
CA TYR A 730 32.24 -6.79 15.66
C TYR A 730 31.82 -6.02 14.40
N TRP A 731 30.61 -5.46 14.41
CA TRP A 731 30.06 -4.67 13.31
C TRP A 731 30.44 -3.17 13.37
N ASP A 732 31.24 -2.75 14.35
CA ASP A 732 31.70 -1.38 14.44
C ASP A 732 32.85 -1.16 13.43
N ARG A 733 32.67 -0.21 12.50
CA ARG A 733 33.57 0.00 11.34
C ARG A 733 33.68 -1.25 10.47
N PHE A 734 32.53 -1.77 10.06
CA PHE A 734 32.44 -2.82 9.04
C PHE A 734 32.78 -2.26 7.64
N PRO A 735 33.59 -2.94 6.82
CA PRO A 735 34.09 -4.31 7.01
C PRO A 735 35.45 -4.42 7.69
N GLU A 736 36.19 -3.33 7.91
CA GLU A 736 37.63 -3.40 8.24
C GLU A 736 37.90 -4.17 9.55
N HIS A 737 37.12 -3.90 10.59
CA HIS A 737 37.29 -4.59 11.86
C HIS A 737 36.91 -6.08 11.75
N ALA A 738 35.73 -6.38 11.20
CA ALA A 738 35.25 -7.74 11.00
C ALA A 738 36.22 -8.57 10.14
N GLN A 739 36.79 -7.99 9.09
CA GLN A 739 37.78 -8.63 8.23
C GLN A 739 39.06 -8.97 9.02
N SER A 740 39.56 -8.03 9.83
CA SER A 740 40.77 -8.27 10.63
C SER A 740 40.63 -9.41 11.64
N GLU A 741 39.42 -9.64 12.16
CA GLU A 741 39.13 -10.77 13.06
C GLU A 741 39.13 -12.10 12.30
N VAL A 742 38.47 -12.18 11.14
CA VAL A 742 38.35 -13.43 10.37
C VAL A 742 39.61 -13.78 9.56
N ASP A 743 40.54 -12.84 9.41
CA ASP A 743 41.87 -13.09 8.83
C ASP A 743 42.76 -13.96 9.76
N ASP A 744 42.44 -14.05 11.05
CA ASP A 744 43.06 -15.04 11.95
C ASP A 744 42.60 -16.46 11.56
N SER A 745 43.51 -17.21 10.95
CA SER A 745 43.23 -18.56 10.45
C SER A 745 42.79 -19.53 11.55
N ALA A 746 43.30 -19.39 12.78
CA ALA A 746 42.93 -20.28 13.88
C ALA A 746 41.51 -20.00 14.37
N LEU A 747 41.12 -18.72 14.43
CA LEU A 747 39.75 -18.33 14.74
C LEU A 747 38.81 -18.80 13.62
N ALA A 748 39.12 -18.52 12.36
CA ALA A 748 38.32 -18.91 11.21
C ALA A 748 38.08 -20.43 11.15
N GLU A 749 39.11 -21.25 11.36
CA GLU A 749 38.98 -22.71 11.43
C GLU A 749 38.07 -23.15 12.59
N SER A 750 38.18 -22.50 13.75
CA SER A 750 37.34 -22.78 14.92
C SER A 750 35.87 -22.41 14.69
N LEU A 751 35.60 -21.29 14.01
CA LEU A 751 34.25 -20.88 13.62
C LEU A 751 33.64 -21.91 12.64
N ILE A 752 34.38 -22.29 11.58
CA ILE A 752 33.94 -23.30 10.59
C ILE A 752 33.63 -24.63 11.26
N ALA A 753 34.49 -25.08 12.17
CA ALA A 753 34.32 -26.34 12.89
C ALA A 753 33.13 -26.35 13.86
N THR A 754 32.59 -25.18 14.21
CA THR A 754 31.52 -25.03 15.20
C THR A 754 30.17 -24.77 14.53
N ALA A 755 29.98 -23.58 13.95
CA ALA A 755 28.73 -23.22 13.28
C ALA A 755 28.92 -22.03 12.34
N THR A 756 28.23 -22.06 11.20
CA THR A 756 28.30 -21.03 10.13
C THR A 756 26.97 -20.95 9.40
N VAL A 757 26.82 -20.00 8.49
CA VAL A 757 25.74 -20.00 7.49
C VAL A 757 26.35 -20.27 6.12
N HIS A 758 25.96 -21.38 5.49
CA HIS A 758 26.37 -21.68 4.12
C HIS A 758 25.55 -20.82 3.15
N HIS A 759 26.21 -19.93 2.41
CA HIS A 759 25.57 -19.04 1.45
C HIS A 759 25.83 -19.49 0.01
N TYR A 760 24.80 -19.99 -0.67
CA TYR A 760 24.86 -20.46 -2.07
C TYR A 760 24.67 -19.31 -3.05
N VAL A 761 25.64 -18.38 -3.04
CA VAL A 761 25.58 -17.09 -3.75
C VAL A 761 25.39 -17.23 -5.27
N MET A 762 25.94 -18.28 -5.88
CA MET A 762 25.88 -18.54 -7.32
C MET A 762 25.75 -20.05 -7.58
N LYS A 763 24.63 -20.47 -8.17
CA LYS A 763 24.36 -21.89 -8.47
C LYS A 763 24.79 -22.31 -9.89
N SER A 764 25.14 -21.36 -10.76
CA SER A 764 25.61 -21.65 -12.12
C SER A 764 26.37 -20.47 -12.74
N GLU A 765 27.07 -20.69 -13.86
CA GLU A 765 27.64 -19.58 -14.65
C GLU A 765 26.53 -18.71 -15.26
N GLU A 766 25.43 -19.33 -15.69
CA GLU A 766 24.24 -18.61 -16.19
C GLU A 766 23.63 -17.68 -15.13
N ASP A 767 23.59 -18.11 -13.87
CA ASP A 767 23.09 -17.30 -12.75
C ASP A 767 23.91 -16.03 -12.54
N PHE A 768 25.23 -16.13 -12.70
CA PHE A 768 26.12 -14.97 -12.65
C PHE A 768 25.74 -13.97 -13.75
N LEU A 769 25.55 -14.45 -14.98
CA LEU A 769 25.14 -13.60 -16.11
C LEU A 769 23.71 -13.05 -15.96
N ILE A 770 22.82 -13.78 -15.28
CA ILE A 770 21.49 -13.28 -14.92
C ILE A 770 21.63 -12.13 -13.92
N ARG A 771 22.46 -12.26 -12.87
CA ARG A 771 22.69 -11.17 -11.91
C ARG A 771 23.33 -9.93 -12.56
N VAL A 772 24.21 -10.09 -13.55
CA VAL A 772 24.78 -8.97 -14.33
C VAL A 772 23.70 -8.21 -15.13
N ARG A 773 22.65 -8.91 -15.59
CA ARG A 773 21.58 -8.35 -16.44
C ARG A 773 20.38 -7.81 -15.64
N ARG A 774 20.36 -7.96 -14.31
CA ARG A 774 19.26 -7.49 -13.44
C ARG A 774 19.31 -5.97 -13.25
N SER A 775 18.14 -5.34 -13.16
CA SER A 775 18.00 -3.90 -12.87
C SER A 775 18.65 -3.55 -11.52
N VAL A 776 19.23 -2.35 -11.45
CA VAL A 776 19.86 -1.77 -10.25
C VAL A 776 18.95 -0.78 -9.50
N GLU A 777 17.68 -0.67 -9.90
CA GLU A 777 16.70 0.21 -9.23
C GLU A 777 16.32 -0.32 -7.83
N GLY A 778 16.39 0.52 -6.79
CA GLY A 778 16.07 0.17 -5.39
C GLY A 778 17.30 -0.19 -4.53
N GLN A 779 17.13 -0.99 -3.45
CA GLN A 779 18.26 -1.45 -2.60
C GLN A 779 19.21 -2.45 -3.28
N PHE A 780 19.06 -2.68 -4.60
CA PHE A 780 19.93 -3.57 -5.38
C PHE A 780 21.25 -2.93 -5.80
N GLY A 781 21.66 -1.80 -5.21
CA GLY A 781 22.95 -1.14 -5.50
C GLY A 781 24.16 -2.07 -5.34
N GLY A 782 24.09 -3.05 -4.43
CA GLY A 782 25.10 -4.12 -4.28
C GLY A 782 25.21 -5.09 -5.46
N GLN A 783 24.31 -5.03 -6.46
CA GLN A 783 24.40 -5.81 -7.71
C GLN A 783 25.35 -5.18 -8.73
N LEU A 784 25.69 -3.88 -8.61
CA LEU A 784 26.68 -3.21 -9.47
C LEU A 784 28.04 -3.93 -9.44
N LYS A 785 28.41 -4.50 -8.29
CA LYS A 785 29.66 -5.28 -8.14
C LYS A 785 29.76 -6.43 -9.14
N TRP A 786 28.64 -7.08 -9.51
CA TRP A 786 28.63 -8.18 -10.47
C TRP A 786 28.90 -7.68 -11.88
N LEU A 787 28.27 -6.57 -12.25
CA LEU A 787 28.49 -5.90 -13.53
C LEU A 787 29.95 -5.42 -13.66
N GLU A 788 30.49 -4.78 -12.62
CA GLU A 788 31.89 -4.34 -12.56
C GLU A 788 32.86 -5.51 -12.66
N THR A 789 32.65 -6.57 -11.88
CA THR A 789 33.46 -7.80 -11.92
C THR A 789 33.43 -8.44 -13.31
N PHE A 790 32.28 -8.44 -13.99
CA PHE A 790 32.15 -8.94 -15.35
C PHE A 790 32.91 -8.08 -16.36
N GLN A 791 32.75 -6.75 -16.31
CA GLN A 791 33.40 -5.79 -17.21
C GLN A 791 34.93 -5.80 -17.08
N GLN A 792 35.46 -6.06 -15.88
CA GLN A 792 36.89 -6.19 -15.62
C GLN A 792 37.46 -7.57 -16.01
N GLY A 793 36.63 -8.49 -16.52
CA GLY A 793 37.06 -9.85 -16.86
C GLY A 793 37.29 -10.76 -15.64
N GLY A 794 36.87 -10.35 -14.44
CA GLY A 794 37.11 -11.06 -13.18
C GLY A 794 36.16 -12.22 -12.88
N HIS A 795 35.10 -12.42 -13.67
CA HIS A 795 34.05 -13.42 -13.40
C HIS A 795 34.59 -14.86 -13.27
N THR A 796 35.53 -15.27 -14.13
CA THR A 796 36.14 -16.61 -14.08
C THR A 796 36.96 -16.80 -12.81
N ALA A 797 37.73 -15.78 -12.42
CA ALA A 797 38.53 -15.80 -11.20
C ALA A 797 37.65 -15.84 -9.94
N TYR A 798 36.54 -15.10 -9.93
CA TYR A 798 35.56 -15.12 -8.85
C TYR A 798 34.90 -16.50 -8.67
N LEU A 799 34.42 -17.13 -9.76
CA LEU A 799 33.85 -18.48 -9.67
C LEU A 799 34.89 -19.55 -9.31
N ALA A 800 36.17 -19.32 -9.63
CA ALA A 800 37.25 -20.19 -9.17
C ALA A 800 37.53 -19.99 -7.67
N SER A 801 37.46 -18.76 -7.13
CA SER A 801 37.69 -18.51 -5.71
C SER A 801 36.62 -19.13 -4.80
N LEU A 802 35.44 -19.45 -5.33
CA LEU A 802 34.38 -20.19 -4.62
C LEU A 802 34.53 -21.72 -4.72
N ARG A 803 35.58 -22.24 -5.35
CA ARG A 803 35.83 -23.68 -5.55
C ARG A 803 37.22 -24.07 -5.06
N GLN A 804 37.52 -23.71 -3.82
CA GLN A 804 38.83 -23.94 -3.22
C GLN A 804 38.83 -25.15 -2.28
N VAL A 805 37.74 -25.36 -1.54
CA VAL A 805 37.60 -26.43 -0.55
C VAL A 805 36.29 -27.17 -0.79
N GLU A 806 36.35 -28.49 -0.85
CA GLU A 806 35.16 -29.35 -0.84
C GLU A 806 34.69 -29.56 0.60
N ASP A 807 33.40 -29.33 0.84
CA ASP A 807 32.75 -29.39 2.15
C ASP A 807 31.42 -30.15 2.03
N PRO A 808 31.43 -31.48 2.21
CA PRO A 808 30.25 -32.33 1.98
C PRO A 808 29.26 -32.34 3.15
N TYR A 809 29.42 -31.47 4.16
CA TYR A 809 28.67 -31.57 5.40
C TYR A 809 27.14 -31.57 5.22
N LEU A 810 26.62 -30.64 4.40
CA LEU A 810 25.18 -30.59 4.13
C LEU A 810 24.71 -31.67 3.16
N GLN A 811 25.59 -32.18 2.29
CA GLN A 811 25.31 -33.37 1.48
C GLN A 811 25.12 -34.59 2.38
N ASP A 812 25.99 -34.78 3.37
CA ASP A 812 25.90 -35.90 4.32
C ASP A 812 24.70 -35.75 5.25
N PHE A 813 24.36 -34.52 5.65
CA PHE A 813 23.13 -34.23 6.39
C PHE A 813 21.89 -34.60 5.58
N ALA A 814 21.79 -34.15 4.31
CA ALA A 814 20.66 -34.43 3.43
C ALA A 814 20.50 -35.94 3.13
N ARG A 815 21.61 -36.68 3.05
CA ARG A 815 21.57 -38.14 2.88
C ARG A 815 21.10 -38.90 4.12
N SER A 816 21.36 -38.35 5.31
CA SER A 816 20.99 -38.97 6.59
C SER A 816 19.61 -38.54 7.09
N HIS A 817 19.08 -37.41 6.60
CA HIS A 817 17.77 -36.87 6.93
C HIS A 817 16.97 -36.72 5.65
N PRO A 818 15.93 -37.54 5.38
CA PRO A 818 15.18 -37.44 4.14
C PRO A 818 14.49 -36.07 4.05
N LEU A 819 15.05 -35.19 3.20
CA LEU A 819 14.52 -33.86 2.94
C LEU A 819 13.51 -33.91 1.79
N GLU A 820 12.49 -33.05 1.87
CA GLU A 820 11.55 -32.89 0.78
C GLU A 820 12.14 -32.01 -0.32
N VAL A 821 12.42 -32.58 -1.49
CA VAL A 821 12.89 -31.83 -2.67
C VAL A 821 11.74 -31.69 -3.66
N SER A 822 11.57 -30.50 -4.26
CA SER A 822 10.61 -30.32 -5.35
C SER A 822 10.95 -31.27 -6.50
N GLN A 823 10.01 -32.17 -6.83
CA GLN A 823 10.22 -33.11 -7.92
C GLN A 823 10.15 -32.40 -9.28
N LYS A 824 10.92 -32.90 -10.25
CA LYS A 824 11.04 -32.33 -11.60
C LYS A 824 9.69 -32.26 -12.33
N GLY A 825 9.08 -31.08 -12.32
CA GLY A 825 7.89 -30.76 -13.12
C GLY A 825 6.67 -31.66 -12.82
N PRO A 826 5.47 -31.26 -13.23
CA PRO A 826 4.32 -32.16 -13.13
C PRO A 826 4.57 -33.37 -14.04
N THR A 827 4.77 -34.54 -13.43
CA THR A 827 4.66 -35.82 -14.13
C THR A 827 3.17 -36.11 -14.27
N THR A 828 2.62 -35.93 -15.46
CA THR A 828 1.21 -36.24 -15.70
C THR A 828 1.10 -37.73 -15.98
N ALA A 829 0.41 -38.46 -15.10
CA ALA A 829 0.01 -39.82 -15.40
C ALA A 829 -1.19 -39.76 -16.34
N VAL A 830 -1.01 -40.29 -17.55
CA VAL A 830 -2.05 -40.34 -18.57
C VAL A 830 -2.28 -41.78 -18.94
N MET A 831 -3.52 -42.25 -18.88
CA MET A 831 -3.86 -43.53 -19.46
C MET A 831 -3.86 -43.36 -20.98
N ALA A 832 -3.13 -44.22 -21.70
CA ALA A 832 -3.21 -44.29 -23.14
C ALA A 832 -4.07 -45.49 -23.52
N GLU A 833 -5.17 -45.22 -24.22
CA GLU A 833 -6.12 -46.24 -24.66
C GLU A 833 -6.19 -46.31 -26.19
N THR A 834 -6.11 -47.53 -26.72
CA THR A 834 -6.46 -47.86 -28.11
C THR A 834 -7.57 -48.91 -28.10
N SER A 835 -8.09 -49.28 -29.28
CA SER A 835 -9.13 -50.32 -29.37
C SER A 835 -8.69 -51.70 -28.85
N SER A 836 -7.39 -51.92 -28.61
CA SER A 836 -6.81 -53.22 -28.22
C SER A 836 -5.85 -53.17 -27.03
N TRP A 837 -5.58 -52.00 -26.44
CA TRP A 837 -4.61 -51.86 -25.35
C TRP A 837 -4.88 -50.64 -24.46
N GLN A 838 -4.61 -50.78 -23.17
CA GLN A 838 -4.61 -49.70 -22.20
C GLN A 838 -3.34 -49.79 -21.35
N ALA A 839 -2.58 -48.70 -21.22
CA ALA A 839 -1.55 -48.63 -20.18
C ALA A 839 -1.31 -47.20 -19.68
N PRO A 840 -0.86 -47.08 -18.42
CA PRO A 840 -0.43 -45.80 -17.87
C PRO A 840 0.88 -45.34 -18.54
N LEU A 841 0.90 -44.09 -18.99
CA LEU A 841 2.10 -43.37 -19.41
C LEU A 841 2.38 -42.25 -18.43
N HIS A 842 3.64 -42.09 -18.05
CA HIS A 842 4.11 -40.98 -17.23
C HIS A 842 4.82 -39.97 -18.12
N LEU A 843 4.23 -38.78 -18.29
CA LEU A 843 4.76 -37.72 -19.13
C LEU A 843 5.45 -36.66 -18.26
N GLU A 844 6.75 -36.48 -18.43
CA GLU A 844 7.55 -35.45 -17.77
C GLU A 844 7.64 -34.21 -18.68
N SER A 845 6.80 -33.22 -18.39
CA SER A 845 6.64 -31.99 -19.18
C SER A 845 7.90 -31.15 -19.33
N SER A 846 8.80 -31.19 -18.34
CA SER A 846 10.02 -30.38 -18.31
C SER A 846 11.15 -30.93 -19.19
N SER A 847 11.21 -32.25 -19.36
CA SER A 847 12.26 -32.94 -20.11
C SER A 847 11.78 -33.47 -21.47
N GLY A 848 10.46 -33.46 -21.69
CA GLY A 848 9.82 -34.11 -22.82
C GLY A 848 9.97 -35.63 -22.77
N ARG A 849 10.23 -36.23 -21.59
CA ARG A 849 10.36 -37.69 -21.45
C ARG A 849 9.01 -38.35 -21.18
N VAL A 850 8.86 -39.56 -21.70
CA VAL A 850 7.76 -40.46 -21.38
C VAL A 850 8.31 -41.75 -20.79
N THR A 851 7.62 -42.29 -19.80
CA THR A 851 7.92 -43.61 -19.24
C THR A 851 6.66 -44.47 -19.25
N HIS A 852 6.77 -45.72 -19.68
CA HIS A 852 5.67 -46.67 -19.61
C HIS A 852 5.47 -47.13 -18.17
N GLY A 853 4.29 -46.91 -17.58
CA GLY A 853 4.03 -47.16 -16.15
C GLY A 853 4.12 -48.62 -15.72
N THR A 854 3.86 -49.57 -16.63
CA THR A 854 4.01 -51.02 -16.34
C THR A 854 5.40 -51.59 -16.59
N HIS A 855 6.08 -51.22 -17.69
CA HIS A 855 7.35 -51.83 -18.10
C HIS A 855 8.59 -50.96 -17.81
N GLY A 856 8.41 -49.68 -17.46
CA GLY A 856 9.51 -48.76 -17.17
C GLY A 856 10.34 -48.35 -18.39
N SER A 857 10.00 -48.81 -19.59
CA SER A 857 10.66 -48.38 -20.84
C SER A 857 10.50 -46.87 -20.99
N GLY A 858 11.58 -46.19 -21.38
CA GLY A 858 11.65 -44.74 -21.51
C GLY A 858 11.63 -44.28 -22.96
N GLY A 859 11.23 -43.03 -23.18
CA GLY A 859 11.27 -42.38 -24.48
C GLY A 859 11.13 -40.87 -24.34
N ARG A 860 10.91 -40.21 -25.48
CA ARG A 860 10.58 -38.79 -25.57
C ARG A 860 9.23 -38.59 -26.21
N TYR A 861 8.58 -37.48 -25.94
CA TYR A 861 7.31 -37.14 -26.57
C TYR A 861 7.28 -35.69 -27.05
N VAL A 862 6.45 -35.44 -28.07
CA VAL A 862 6.17 -34.12 -28.62
C VAL A 862 4.68 -34.03 -28.96
N GLU A 863 4.03 -32.98 -28.48
CA GLU A 863 2.64 -32.68 -28.84
C GLU A 863 2.57 -31.96 -30.19
N ARG A 864 1.72 -32.43 -31.11
CA ARG A 864 1.47 -31.80 -32.41
C ARG A 864 -0.02 -31.79 -32.72
N GLY A 865 -0.68 -30.66 -32.43
CA GLY A 865 -2.12 -30.51 -32.62
C GLY A 865 -2.90 -31.49 -31.73
N GLU A 866 -3.77 -32.31 -32.33
CA GLU A 866 -4.56 -33.33 -31.61
C GLU A 866 -3.83 -34.66 -31.40
N HIS A 867 -2.51 -34.71 -31.66
CA HIS A 867 -1.71 -35.93 -31.53
C HIS A 867 -0.53 -35.76 -30.57
N LEU A 868 -0.28 -36.81 -29.79
CA LEU A 868 0.94 -37.00 -29.01
C LEU A 868 1.87 -37.95 -29.76
N LEU A 869 3.05 -37.47 -30.18
CA LEU A 869 4.07 -38.28 -30.82
C LEU A 869 5.07 -38.73 -29.77
N ILE A 870 5.23 -40.03 -29.59
CA ILE A 870 6.16 -40.64 -28.63
C ILE A 870 7.25 -41.39 -29.40
N GLU A 871 8.51 -41.08 -29.16
CA GLU A 871 9.67 -41.83 -29.65
C GLU A 871 10.31 -42.63 -28.51
N TRP A 872 10.24 -43.96 -28.56
CA TRP A 872 10.78 -44.81 -27.51
C TRP A 872 12.30 -45.02 -27.67
N ASP A 873 13.04 -44.91 -26.55
CA ASP A 873 14.48 -45.19 -26.49
C ASP A 873 14.72 -46.68 -26.84
N ASP A 874 13.91 -47.57 -26.27
CA ASP A 874 13.85 -49.00 -26.57
C ASP A 874 12.40 -49.41 -26.86
N TRP A 875 12.11 -49.96 -28.05
CA TRP A 875 10.75 -50.38 -28.42
C TRP A 875 10.41 -51.74 -27.78
N PRO A 876 9.49 -51.82 -26.80
CA PRO A 876 9.17 -53.08 -26.14
C PRO A 876 8.32 -53.94 -27.08
N ALA A 877 8.97 -54.87 -27.78
CA ALA A 877 8.36 -55.72 -28.79
C ALA A 877 7.23 -56.62 -28.27
N GLU A 878 7.12 -56.80 -26.95
CA GLU A 878 6.12 -57.63 -26.27
C GLU A 878 4.80 -56.88 -26.02
N VAL A 879 4.85 -55.54 -25.91
CA VAL A 879 3.71 -54.66 -25.64
C VAL A 879 3.04 -54.21 -26.94
N PHE A 880 3.84 -54.00 -27.99
CA PHE A 880 3.37 -53.52 -29.30
C PHE A 880 3.43 -54.62 -30.37
N GLN A 881 2.92 -55.82 -30.06
CA GLN A 881 2.87 -56.95 -31.01
C GLN A 881 1.79 -56.75 -32.08
N ARG A 882 2.16 -57.07 -33.32
CA ARG A 882 1.31 -57.03 -34.51
C ARG A 882 0.44 -58.29 -34.56
N ASP A 883 -0.79 -58.23 -34.04
CA ASP A 883 -1.80 -59.22 -34.36
C ASP A 883 -3.18 -58.58 -34.59
N GLY A 884 -3.67 -58.70 -35.83
CA GLY A 884 -5.08 -58.56 -36.16
C GLY A 884 -5.66 -57.16 -36.32
N GLU A 885 -5.39 -56.20 -35.43
CA GLU A 885 -6.07 -54.89 -35.47
C GLU A 885 -5.12 -53.68 -35.32
N VAL A 886 -5.12 -52.87 -36.37
CA VAL A 886 -4.50 -51.56 -36.64
C VAL A 886 -3.63 -50.93 -35.53
N TYR A 887 -2.32 -51.14 -35.59
CA TYR A 887 -1.35 -50.07 -35.30
C TYR A 887 -0.78 -49.59 -36.64
N ARG A 888 -1.19 -48.42 -37.13
CA ARG A 888 -0.50 -47.81 -38.27
C ARG A 888 0.83 -47.25 -37.77
N LYS A 889 1.92 -47.96 -38.05
CA LYS A 889 3.23 -47.33 -38.21
C LYS A 889 3.04 -46.19 -39.23
N LEU A 890 3.09 -44.94 -38.79
CA LEU A 890 3.02 -43.80 -39.69
C LEU A 890 4.35 -43.73 -40.45
N GLU A 891 4.42 -44.35 -41.63
CA GLU A 891 5.51 -44.08 -42.59
C GLU A 891 5.51 -42.63 -43.09
N THR A 892 4.45 -41.86 -42.80
CA THR A 892 4.17 -40.55 -43.42
C THR A 892 4.39 -39.34 -42.51
N LEU A 893 5.43 -39.34 -41.66
CA LEU A 893 5.91 -38.11 -41.00
C LEU A 893 7.44 -38.03 -40.87
N GLY A 894 8.20 -38.86 -41.61
CA GLY A 894 9.68 -38.83 -41.55
C GLY A 894 10.27 -39.15 -40.17
N ALA A 895 9.47 -39.69 -39.26
CA ALA A 895 9.86 -40.07 -37.90
C ALA A 895 10.45 -41.50 -37.87
N GLY A 896 11.39 -41.74 -36.96
CA GLY A 896 12.19 -42.96 -36.89
C GLY A 896 11.41 -44.25 -36.62
N PRO A 897 12.10 -45.40 -36.61
CA PRO A 897 11.47 -46.72 -36.47
C PRO A 897 10.75 -46.97 -35.12
N ASN A 898 10.93 -46.12 -34.11
CA ASN A 898 10.41 -46.28 -32.74
C ASN A 898 9.35 -45.24 -32.34
N THR A 899 8.63 -44.63 -33.30
CA THR A 899 7.66 -43.57 -33.02
C THR A 899 6.20 -44.06 -33.01
N LEU A 900 5.44 -43.71 -31.96
CA LEU A 900 4.01 -43.95 -31.75
C LEU A 900 3.24 -42.62 -31.80
N SER A 901 2.04 -42.61 -32.37
CA SER A 901 1.14 -41.44 -32.36
C SER A 901 -0.17 -41.80 -31.67
N LEU A 902 -0.60 -40.98 -30.71
CA LEU A 902 -1.85 -41.18 -29.96
C LEU A 902 -2.77 -39.97 -30.16
N GLU A 903 -4.06 -40.21 -30.42
CA GLU A 903 -5.09 -39.16 -30.58
C GLU A 903 -5.63 -38.70 -29.22
N GLN A 904 -5.93 -37.40 -29.08
CA GLN A 904 -6.34 -36.78 -27.81
C GLN A 904 -7.51 -37.43 -27.01
N PRO A 905 -8.52 -38.09 -27.60
CA PRO A 905 -9.62 -38.70 -26.83
C PRO A 905 -9.18 -39.81 -25.87
N ALA A 906 -8.00 -40.39 -26.07
CA ALA A 906 -7.48 -41.49 -25.28
C ALA A 906 -6.89 -41.08 -23.92
N PHE A 907 -6.70 -39.77 -23.67
CA PHE A 907 -5.94 -39.23 -22.53
C PHE A 907 -6.83 -38.71 -21.39
N ALA A 908 -7.54 -39.59 -20.70
CA ALA A 908 -8.25 -39.21 -19.48
C ALA A 908 -7.24 -39.00 -18.32
N ARG A 909 -7.20 -37.80 -17.74
CA ARG A 909 -6.37 -37.47 -16.56
C ARG A 909 -6.97 -38.14 -15.32
N LEU A 910 -6.16 -38.92 -14.60
CA LEU A 910 -6.49 -39.44 -13.27
C LEU A 910 -6.24 -38.33 -12.23
N GLU A 911 -7.29 -37.64 -11.78
CA GLU A 911 -7.23 -36.81 -10.56
C GLU A 911 -7.37 -37.67 -9.31
N ALA A 912 -6.53 -37.36 -8.32
CA ALA A 912 -6.26 -38.15 -7.14
C ALA A 912 -7.45 -38.19 -6.15
N SER A 913 -7.57 -39.34 -5.51
CA SER A 913 -8.61 -39.73 -4.56
C SER A 913 -8.65 -38.93 -3.25
N ARG A 914 -9.87 -38.46 -2.89
CA ARG A 914 -10.52 -38.39 -1.56
C ARG A 914 -9.64 -38.51 -0.29
N ALA A 915 -8.78 -37.53 -0.03
CA ALA A 915 -8.38 -37.14 1.32
C ALA A 915 -8.73 -35.64 1.52
N PRO A 916 -9.11 -35.19 2.73
CA PRO A 916 -9.34 -33.76 2.96
C PRO A 916 -8.05 -33.00 2.67
N LEU A 917 -8.09 -32.12 1.67
CA LEU A 917 -6.95 -31.27 1.29
C LEU A 917 -6.56 -30.41 2.50
N ALA A 918 -5.29 -30.48 2.91
CA ALA A 918 -4.75 -29.56 3.91
C ALA A 918 -4.88 -28.10 3.40
N SER A 919 -5.15 -27.16 4.31
CA SER A 919 -5.36 -25.75 3.97
C SER A 919 -4.14 -24.91 4.35
N VAL A 920 -3.81 -23.91 3.53
CA VAL A 920 -2.73 -22.94 3.81
C VAL A 920 -3.35 -21.62 4.23
N CYS A 921 -2.80 -21.00 5.28
CA CYS A 921 -3.24 -19.69 5.76
C CYS A 921 -2.58 -18.57 4.93
N TRP A 922 -3.40 -17.68 4.36
CA TRP A 922 -2.98 -16.62 3.45
C TRP A 922 -3.53 -15.27 3.87
N GLU A 923 -2.69 -14.24 3.93
CA GLU A 923 -3.12 -12.86 4.19
C GLU A 923 -3.66 -12.21 2.91
N VAL A 924 -4.93 -11.79 2.93
CA VAL A 924 -5.65 -11.23 1.78
C VAL A 924 -5.84 -9.72 1.87
N SER A 925 -5.78 -9.18 3.08
CA SER A 925 -5.70 -7.75 3.39
C SER A 925 -5.04 -7.60 4.76
N GLU A 926 -4.56 -6.40 5.11
CA GLU A 926 -3.81 -6.17 6.35
C GLU A 926 -4.57 -6.73 7.58
N GLY A 927 -4.01 -7.76 8.21
CA GLY A 927 -4.60 -8.43 9.37
C GLY A 927 -5.76 -9.42 9.07
N THR A 928 -6.13 -9.60 7.80
CA THR A 928 -7.18 -10.53 7.36
C THR A 928 -6.58 -11.77 6.72
N TRP A 929 -6.87 -12.92 7.31
CA TRP A 929 -6.29 -14.21 6.94
C TRP A 929 -7.38 -15.16 6.48
N VAL A 930 -7.13 -15.86 5.38
CA VAL A 930 -8.04 -16.85 4.81
C VAL A 930 -7.28 -18.16 4.64
N HIS A 931 -7.86 -19.24 5.14
CA HIS A 931 -7.45 -20.60 4.83
C HIS A 931 -8.03 -21.01 3.49
N VAL A 932 -7.15 -21.42 2.59
CA VAL A 932 -7.49 -21.89 1.24
C VAL A 932 -6.96 -23.30 1.04
N ARG A 933 -7.70 -24.14 0.32
CA ARG A 933 -7.23 -25.43 -0.18
C ARG A 933 -6.47 -25.18 -1.49
N PRO A 934 -5.16 -25.45 -1.53
CA PRO A 934 -4.35 -25.15 -2.71
C PRO A 934 -4.71 -26.08 -3.88
N GLY A 935 -4.69 -25.55 -5.10
CA GLY A 935 -5.11 -26.29 -6.30
C GLY A 935 -6.62 -26.45 -6.47
N THR A 936 -7.44 -25.86 -5.60
CA THR A 936 -8.91 -25.79 -5.75
C THR A 936 -9.37 -24.41 -6.24
N SER A 937 -10.68 -24.21 -6.35
CA SER A 937 -11.30 -22.91 -6.67
C SER A 937 -11.18 -21.88 -5.55
N ASP A 938 -10.73 -22.29 -4.35
CA ASP A 938 -10.60 -21.42 -3.18
C ASP A 938 -9.76 -20.17 -3.48
N LEU A 939 -8.62 -20.35 -4.16
CA LEU A 939 -7.70 -19.24 -4.48
C LEU A 939 -8.30 -18.27 -5.52
N PRO A 940 -8.87 -18.73 -6.66
CA PRO A 940 -9.65 -17.88 -7.55
C PRO A 940 -10.81 -17.14 -6.85
N VAL A 941 -11.56 -17.80 -5.95
CA VAL A 941 -12.68 -17.20 -5.20
C VAL A 941 -12.20 -16.11 -4.25
N VAL A 942 -11.14 -16.37 -3.49
CA VAL A 942 -10.54 -15.35 -2.61
C VAL A 942 -10.01 -14.17 -3.43
N THR A 943 -9.40 -14.45 -4.58
CA THR A 943 -8.91 -13.41 -5.50
C THR A 943 -10.06 -12.58 -6.07
N SER A 944 -11.18 -13.19 -6.46
CA SER A 944 -12.32 -12.45 -6.99
C SER A 944 -12.96 -11.55 -5.91
N VAL A 945 -13.13 -12.06 -4.69
CA VAL A 945 -13.72 -11.31 -3.57
C VAL A 945 -12.83 -10.13 -3.15
N PHE A 946 -11.55 -10.38 -2.84
CA PHE A 946 -10.69 -9.38 -2.20
C PHE A 946 -9.87 -8.54 -3.18
N TRP A 947 -9.46 -9.09 -4.33
CA TRP A 947 -8.62 -8.39 -5.32
C TRP A 947 -9.40 -7.87 -6.53
N ALA A 948 -10.43 -8.58 -6.98
CA ALA A 948 -11.31 -8.11 -8.05
C ALA A 948 -12.53 -7.32 -7.54
N HIS A 949 -12.68 -7.21 -6.21
CA HIS A 949 -13.76 -6.50 -5.53
C HIS A 949 -15.16 -6.88 -6.02
N SER A 950 -15.42 -8.18 -6.25
CA SER A 950 -16.69 -8.66 -6.82
C SER A 950 -17.96 -8.24 -6.05
N TYR A 951 -17.82 -7.84 -4.79
CA TYR A 951 -18.92 -7.41 -3.91
C TYR A 951 -18.81 -5.93 -3.49
N ASP A 952 -18.02 -5.11 -4.17
CA ASP A 952 -18.09 -3.65 -4.06
C ASP A 952 -19.22 -3.13 -4.95
N LEU A 953 -20.42 -3.07 -4.38
CA LEU A 953 -21.67 -2.82 -5.12
C LEU A 953 -21.74 -1.43 -5.76
N GLY A 954 -20.80 -0.53 -5.50
CA GLY A 954 -20.77 0.80 -6.12
C GLY A 954 -21.98 1.70 -5.81
N HIS A 955 -22.76 1.31 -4.80
CA HIS A 955 -23.96 2.00 -4.33
C HIS A 955 -23.81 2.35 -2.84
N ASP A 956 -24.40 3.48 -2.41
CA ASP A 956 -24.55 3.77 -0.99
C ASP A 956 -25.70 2.94 -0.41
N LEU A 957 -25.35 1.89 0.32
CA LEU A 957 -26.30 1.03 1.01
C LEU A 957 -26.79 1.67 2.33
N GLY A 958 -26.35 2.87 2.69
CA GLY A 958 -26.63 3.49 3.99
C GLY A 958 -26.06 2.68 5.15
N GLU A 959 -26.67 2.79 6.33
CA GLU A 959 -26.27 1.96 7.47
C GLU A 959 -26.71 0.50 7.25
N VAL A 960 -25.74 -0.39 7.04
CA VAL A 960 -25.96 -1.84 6.94
C VAL A 960 -25.78 -2.47 8.32
N ARG A 961 -26.85 -3.08 8.85
CA ARG A 961 -26.87 -3.79 10.14
C ARG A 961 -27.17 -5.27 10.02
N THR A 962 -27.74 -5.73 8.92
CA THR A 962 -28.00 -7.16 8.68
C THR A 962 -27.57 -7.60 7.29
N VAL A 963 -26.77 -8.67 7.24
CA VAL A 963 -26.30 -9.28 5.99
C VAL A 963 -26.65 -10.77 5.97
N VAL A 964 -27.13 -11.25 4.84
CA VAL A 964 -27.36 -12.68 4.61
C VAL A 964 -26.58 -13.09 3.35
N ASP A 965 -25.67 -14.04 3.49
CA ASP A 965 -24.84 -14.58 2.41
C ASP A 965 -25.27 -16.02 2.11
N LEU A 966 -25.94 -16.22 0.98
CA LEU A 966 -26.40 -17.52 0.52
C LEU A 966 -25.39 -18.10 -0.48
N GLY A 967 -24.94 -19.33 -0.19
CA GLY A 967 -23.84 -19.99 -0.90
C GLY A 967 -22.49 -19.35 -0.56
N ALA A 968 -22.20 -19.30 0.74
CA ALA A 968 -21.01 -18.62 1.26
C ALA A 968 -19.69 -19.36 0.96
N ASN A 969 -19.74 -20.58 0.41
CA ASN A 969 -18.57 -21.36 0.00
C ASN A 969 -17.59 -21.51 1.19
N ILE A 970 -16.30 -21.18 1.02
CA ILE A 970 -15.29 -21.19 2.10
C ILE A 970 -15.33 -19.94 3.01
N GLY A 971 -16.35 -19.09 2.90
CA GLY A 971 -16.54 -17.90 3.75
C GLY A 971 -15.82 -16.63 3.30
N ALA A 972 -15.27 -16.58 2.08
CA ALA A 972 -14.53 -15.41 1.59
C ALA A 972 -15.41 -14.15 1.49
N SER A 973 -16.61 -14.27 0.90
CA SER A 973 -17.60 -13.16 0.83
C SER A 973 -18.10 -12.74 2.20
N ALA A 974 -18.35 -13.70 3.09
CA ALA A 974 -18.74 -13.43 4.48
C ALA A 974 -17.66 -12.65 5.25
N LEU A 975 -16.38 -13.00 5.07
CA LEU A 975 -15.24 -12.24 5.62
C LEU A 975 -15.18 -10.82 5.07
N TYR A 976 -15.33 -10.66 3.76
CA TYR A 976 -15.35 -9.36 3.11
C TYR A 976 -16.47 -8.46 3.67
N PHE A 977 -17.70 -8.98 3.80
CA PHE A 977 -18.81 -8.23 4.37
C PHE A 977 -18.61 -7.91 5.86
N ALA A 978 -18.03 -8.83 6.64
CA ALA A 978 -17.71 -8.58 8.05
C ALA A 978 -16.69 -7.45 8.22
N GLN A 979 -15.69 -7.36 7.33
CA GLN A 979 -14.70 -6.27 7.31
C GLN A 979 -15.35 -4.94 6.87
N ARG A 980 -16.19 -4.98 5.82
CA ARG A 980 -16.83 -3.79 5.25
C ARG A 980 -17.92 -3.20 6.15
N TYR A 981 -18.65 -4.06 6.87
CA TYR A 981 -19.78 -3.71 7.72
C TYR A 981 -19.59 -4.29 9.14
N PRO A 982 -18.62 -3.76 9.93
CA PRO A 982 -18.22 -4.36 11.21
C PRO A 982 -19.30 -4.32 12.30
N LYS A 983 -20.36 -3.53 12.10
CA LYS A 983 -21.52 -3.46 13.00
C LYS A 983 -22.64 -4.42 12.61
N ALA A 984 -22.57 -5.03 11.43
CA ALA A 984 -23.63 -5.88 10.93
C ALA A 984 -23.62 -7.27 11.59
N THR A 985 -24.82 -7.80 11.80
CA THR A 985 -25.04 -9.23 12.06
C THR A 985 -25.09 -9.94 10.72
N LEU A 986 -24.23 -10.92 10.50
CA LEU A 986 -24.10 -11.65 9.24
C LEU A 986 -24.45 -13.13 9.40
N VAL A 987 -25.28 -13.68 8.51
CA VAL A 987 -25.56 -15.12 8.44
C VAL A 987 -25.00 -15.66 7.12
N ALA A 988 -24.07 -16.62 7.19
CA ALA A 988 -23.40 -17.23 6.04
C ALA A 988 -23.88 -18.67 5.88
N VAL A 989 -24.52 -18.99 4.76
CA VAL A 989 -25.21 -20.26 4.52
C VAL A 989 -24.47 -21.08 3.46
N GLU A 990 -24.05 -22.29 3.80
CA GLU A 990 -23.33 -23.21 2.89
C GLU A 990 -23.78 -24.67 3.10
N PRO A 991 -24.31 -25.37 2.09
CA PRO A 991 -24.79 -26.75 2.24
C PRO A 991 -23.70 -27.83 2.20
N GLU A 992 -22.59 -27.63 1.47
CA GLU A 992 -21.55 -28.65 1.26
C GLU A 992 -20.61 -28.73 2.47
N GLU A 993 -20.29 -29.95 2.90
CA GLU A 993 -19.62 -30.20 4.18
C GLU A 993 -18.18 -29.69 4.20
N SER A 994 -17.41 -29.91 3.14
CA SER A 994 -16.01 -29.49 3.08
C SER A 994 -15.86 -27.96 3.01
N ASN A 995 -16.73 -27.29 2.24
CA ASN A 995 -16.79 -25.84 2.18
C ASN A 995 -17.21 -25.25 3.53
N PHE A 996 -18.25 -25.83 4.15
CA PHE A 996 -18.74 -25.38 5.45
C PHE A 996 -17.68 -25.48 6.56
N LEU A 997 -16.91 -26.58 6.60
CA LEU A 997 -15.84 -26.73 7.59
C LEU A 997 -14.73 -25.67 7.41
N LEU A 998 -14.36 -25.33 6.18
CA LEU A 998 -13.37 -24.29 5.91
C LEU A 998 -13.94 -22.88 6.17
N LEU A 999 -15.22 -22.66 5.88
CA LEU A 999 -15.95 -21.46 6.24
C LEU A 999 -15.96 -21.24 7.75
N GLN A 1000 -16.21 -22.27 8.55
CA GLN A 1000 -16.13 -22.17 10.02
C GLN A 1000 -14.71 -21.80 10.47
N LYS A 1001 -13.69 -22.36 9.84
CA LYS A 1001 -12.29 -22.02 10.12
C LYS A 1001 -11.99 -20.55 9.79
N ASN A 1002 -12.46 -20.08 8.63
CA ASN A 1002 -12.22 -18.72 8.15
C ASN A 1002 -13.00 -17.65 8.93
N LEU A 1003 -14.19 -17.96 9.43
CA LEU A 1003 -15.01 -17.02 10.20
C LEU A 1003 -14.76 -17.07 11.71
N LEU A 1004 -13.79 -17.89 12.15
CA LEU A 1004 -13.46 -18.06 13.55
C LEU A 1004 -13.05 -16.73 14.20
N GLY A 1005 -13.65 -16.40 15.34
CA GLY A 1005 -13.35 -15.18 16.10
C GLY A 1005 -14.16 -13.94 15.69
N LEU A 1006 -15.11 -14.06 14.76
CA LEU A 1006 -16.02 -12.97 14.40
C LEU A 1006 -17.34 -13.09 15.20
N PRO A 1007 -17.58 -12.25 16.23
CA PRO A 1007 -18.67 -12.46 17.19
C PRO A 1007 -20.07 -12.20 16.62
N ARG A 1008 -20.17 -11.60 15.43
CA ARG A 1008 -21.43 -11.22 14.77
C ARG A 1008 -21.68 -11.97 13.46
N VAL A 1009 -20.87 -12.98 13.17
CA VAL A 1009 -20.97 -13.77 11.95
C VAL A 1009 -21.36 -15.21 12.30
N PHE A 1010 -22.47 -15.68 11.73
CA PHE A 1010 -23.09 -16.95 12.07
C PHE A 1010 -23.07 -17.90 10.87
N PRO A 1011 -22.22 -18.94 10.88
CA PRO A 1011 -22.20 -19.96 9.85
C PRO A 1011 -23.38 -20.92 10.02
N LEU A 1012 -24.11 -21.21 8.94
CA LEU A 1012 -25.23 -22.16 8.90
C LEU A 1012 -25.02 -23.22 7.81
N ARG A 1013 -25.00 -24.50 8.20
CA ARG A 1013 -25.00 -25.61 7.23
C ARG A 1013 -26.41 -25.94 6.79
N ALA A 1014 -26.87 -25.31 5.71
CA ALA A 1014 -28.17 -25.55 5.11
C ALA A 1014 -28.15 -25.20 3.61
N ALA A 1015 -29.10 -25.76 2.86
CA ALA A 1015 -29.48 -25.23 1.56
C ALA A 1015 -30.62 -24.20 1.72
N ILE A 1016 -30.87 -23.38 0.70
CA ILE A 1016 -31.99 -22.44 0.67
C ILE A 1016 -33.00 -22.84 -0.40
N TRP A 1017 -34.29 -22.83 -0.07
CA TRP A 1017 -35.37 -23.34 -0.92
C TRP A 1017 -36.68 -22.54 -0.77
N SER A 1018 -37.70 -22.88 -1.58
CA SER A 1018 -39.03 -22.27 -1.51
C SER A 1018 -39.83 -22.63 -0.24
N HIS A 1019 -39.50 -23.74 0.41
CA HIS A 1019 -40.15 -24.27 1.61
C HIS A 1019 -39.18 -25.18 2.37
N ASP A 1020 -39.41 -25.36 3.67
CA ASP A 1020 -38.54 -26.21 4.51
C ASP A 1020 -38.64 -27.68 4.04
N THR A 1021 -37.51 -28.28 3.69
CA THR A 1021 -37.43 -29.66 3.16
C THR A 1021 -36.03 -30.25 3.39
N GLU A 1022 -35.78 -31.46 2.88
CA GLU A 1022 -34.42 -31.98 2.68
C GLU A 1022 -34.05 -31.86 1.20
N CYS A 1023 -32.78 -31.55 0.92
CA CYS A 1023 -32.21 -31.54 -0.43
C CYS A 1023 -30.99 -32.47 -0.48
N GLU A 1024 -30.69 -33.00 -1.66
CA GLU A 1024 -29.42 -33.68 -1.92
C GLU A 1024 -28.41 -32.70 -2.50
N VAL A 1025 -27.18 -32.73 -1.98
CA VAL A 1025 -26.04 -32.04 -2.60
C VAL A 1025 -25.44 -32.99 -3.63
N ASP A 1026 -25.65 -32.70 -4.91
CA ASP A 1026 -25.18 -33.52 -6.02
C ASP A 1026 -23.71 -33.24 -6.33
N VAL A 1027 -22.92 -34.31 -6.38
CA VAL A 1027 -21.46 -34.25 -6.58
C VAL A 1027 -21.07 -34.75 -7.99
N GLU A 1028 -21.95 -35.47 -8.70
CA GLU A 1028 -21.70 -36.04 -10.03
C GLU A 1028 -23.00 -36.21 -10.83
N GLU A 1029 -23.07 -35.71 -12.08
CA GLU A 1029 -24.15 -36.05 -13.02
C GLU A 1029 -23.63 -36.97 -14.14
N GLN A 1030 -24.26 -38.14 -14.25
CA GLN A 1030 -24.24 -39.13 -15.36
C GLN A 1030 -23.25 -38.88 -16.52
N GLY A 1031 -21.97 -39.25 -16.31
CA GLY A 1031 -21.08 -39.66 -17.40
C GLY A 1031 -20.40 -38.57 -18.23
N GLN A 1032 -20.39 -37.31 -17.78
CA GLN A 1032 -19.52 -36.27 -18.34
C GLN A 1032 -18.75 -35.56 -17.23
N ALA A 1033 -17.41 -35.55 -17.34
CA ALA A 1033 -16.53 -34.88 -16.39
C ALA A 1033 -16.85 -33.39 -16.33
N ARG A 1034 -17.32 -32.91 -15.17
CA ARG A 1034 -17.52 -31.49 -14.91
C ARG A 1034 -16.22 -30.83 -14.45
N ALA A 1035 -16.15 -29.52 -14.63
CA ALA A 1035 -15.19 -28.67 -13.96
C ALA A 1035 -15.43 -28.77 -12.42
N PRO A 1036 -14.42 -29.04 -11.58
CA PRO A 1036 -14.56 -29.49 -10.18
C PRO A 1036 -15.13 -28.47 -9.17
N TRP A 1037 -15.88 -27.46 -9.63
CA TRP A 1037 -16.07 -26.20 -8.91
C TRP A 1037 -17.49 -25.84 -8.47
N ALA A 1038 -18.55 -26.54 -8.92
CA ALA A 1038 -19.94 -26.15 -8.66
C ALA A 1038 -20.76 -27.30 -8.03
N PHE A 1039 -21.08 -27.18 -6.73
CA PHE A 1039 -21.93 -28.12 -5.99
C PHE A 1039 -23.40 -27.69 -6.09
N ARG A 1040 -24.31 -28.62 -6.43
CA ARG A 1040 -25.74 -28.30 -6.63
C ARG A 1040 -26.62 -28.89 -5.56
N SER A 1041 -27.61 -28.14 -5.11
CA SER A 1041 -28.73 -28.68 -4.37
C SER A 1041 -29.85 -29.11 -5.32
N ARG A 1042 -30.33 -30.35 -5.21
CA ARG A 1042 -31.49 -30.86 -5.96
C ARG A 1042 -32.54 -31.48 -5.03
N ALA A 1043 -33.77 -31.63 -5.53
CA ALA A 1043 -34.81 -32.40 -4.85
C ALA A 1043 -34.36 -33.85 -4.63
N VAL A 1044 -34.75 -34.45 -3.51
CA VAL A 1044 -34.30 -35.78 -3.06
C VAL A 1044 -34.57 -36.86 -4.12
N GLY A 1045 -33.51 -37.51 -4.60
CA GLY A 1045 -33.54 -38.75 -5.36
C GLY A 1045 -33.17 -39.97 -4.50
N GLU A 1046 -32.89 -41.11 -5.14
CA GLU A 1046 -32.28 -42.26 -4.44
C GLU A 1046 -30.75 -42.13 -4.49
N GLY A 1047 -30.11 -41.65 -3.41
CA GLY A 1047 -28.71 -41.97 -3.11
C GLY A 1047 -27.71 -40.82 -2.80
N GLY A 1048 -28.14 -39.56 -2.72
CA GLY A 1048 -27.25 -38.42 -2.42
C GLY A 1048 -27.12 -38.09 -0.92
N ALA A 1049 -26.07 -37.33 -0.55
CA ALA A 1049 -25.90 -36.80 0.80
C ALA A 1049 -26.98 -35.72 1.08
N ARG A 1050 -27.77 -35.91 2.14
CA ARG A 1050 -28.89 -35.03 2.47
C ARG A 1050 -28.47 -33.89 3.39
N VAL A 1051 -28.97 -32.69 3.10
CA VAL A 1051 -28.83 -31.49 3.93
C VAL A 1051 -30.19 -30.86 4.16
N ALA A 1052 -30.39 -30.23 5.32
CA ALA A 1052 -31.60 -29.47 5.59
C ALA A 1052 -31.67 -28.27 4.63
N ALA A 1053 -32.84 -28.04 4.03
CA ALA A 1053 -33.10 -26.91 3.17
C ALA A 1053 -34.13 -26.00 3.85
N TRP A 1054 -33.77 -24.75 4.05
CA TRP A 1054 -34.58 -23.77 4.77
C TRP A 1054 -35.22 -22.80 3.80
N SER A 1055 -36.46 -22.43 4.09
CA SER A 1055 -37.09 -21.28 3.46
C SER A 1055 -36.56 -19.97 4.05
N MET A 1056 -36.55 -18.90 3.26
CA MET A 1056 -36.18 -17.56 3.74
C MET A 1056 -36.97 -17.14 5.00
N PRO A 1057 -38.30 -17.35 5.09
CA PRO A 1057 -39.05 -17.06 6.32
C PRO A 1057 -38.56 -17.81 7.57
N THR A 1058 -38.11 -19.06 7.42
CA THR A 1058 -37.56 -19.85 8.54
C THR A 1058 -36.20 -19.33 8.96
N LEU A 1059 -35.32 -18.99 8.01
CA LEU A 1059 -34.01 -18.39 8.29
C LEU A 1059 -34.17 -17.05 9.03
N LEU A 1060 -35.00 -16.14 8.52
CA LEU A 1060 -35.19 -14.81 9.13
C LEU A 1060 -35.75 -14.91 10.56
N ARG A 1061 -36.70 -15.83 10.79
CA ARG A 1061 -37.26 -16.06 12.12
C ARG A 1061 -36.23 -16.65 13.09
N HIS A 1062 -35.39 -17.58 12.63
CA HIS A 1062 -34.39 -18.24 13.46
C HIS A 1062 -33.34 -17.25 14.01
N TYR A 1063 -32.91 -16.28 13.18
CA TYR A 1063 -31.93 -15.26 13.56
C TYR A 1063 -32.58 -13.93 14.01
N GLU A 1064 -33.89 -13.93 14.27
CA GLU A 1064 -34.65 -12.75 14.72
C GLU A 1064 -34.48 -11.52 13.81
N MET A 1065 -34.29 -11.75 12.51
CA MET A 1065 -34.10 -10.71 11.50
C MET A 1065 -35.44 -10.21 10.99
N THR A 1066 -35.78 -8.96 11.32
CA THR A 1066 -36.98 -8.28 10.82
C THR A 1066 -36.75 -7.54 9.49
N THR A 1067 -35.48 -7.28 9.17
CA THR A 1067 -35.02 -6.64 7.93
C THR A 1067 -33.68 -7.23 7.52
N VAL A 1068 -33.43 -7.30 6.22
CA VAL A 1068 -32.14 -7.67 5.63
C VAL A 1068 -31.65 -6.49 4.80
N ASP A 1069 -30.62 -5.81 5.26
CA ASP A 1069 -30.06 -4.66 4.55
C ASP A 1069 -29.37 -5.09 3.26
N LEU A 1070 -28.65 -6.23 3.29
CA LEU A 1070 -27.99 -6.82 2.14
C LEU A 1070 -28.16 -8.35 2.09
N LEU A 1071 -28.74 -8.84 1.00
CA LEU A 1071 -28.86 -10.26 0.69
C LEU A 1071 -27.96 -10.58 -0.50
N LYS A 1072 -26.95 -11.44 -0.30
CA LYS A 1072 -26.13 -12.01 -1.37
C LYS A 1072 -26.62 -13.41 -1.72
N ILE A 1073 -26.76 -13.70 -3.01
CA ILE A 1073 -27.25 -14.98 -3.53
C ILE A 1073 -26.29 -15.49 -4.60
N ASP A 1074 -25.63 -16.60 -4.32
CA ASP A 1074 -24.82 -17.34 -5.29
C ASP A 1074 -24.98 -18.82 -4.95
N VAL A 1075 -26.00 -19.46 -5.52
CA VAL A 1075 -26.46 -20.80 -5.11
C VAL A 1075 -26.39 -21.81 -6.24
N GLU A 1076 -25.57 -21.54 -7.26
CA GLU A 1076 -25.16 -22.49 -8.30
C GLU A 1076 -26.33 -23.19 -9.03
N GLY A 1077 -27.42 -22.47 -9.31
CA GLY A 1077 -28.58 -22.98 -10.04
C GLY A 1077 -29.84 -23.18 -9.20
N ALA A 1078 -29.77 -23.09 -7.87
CA ALA A 1078 -30.94 -23.20 -6.98
C ALA A 1078 -31.82 -21.92 -6.93
N GLU A 1079 -31.51 -20.92 -7.76
CA GLU A 1079 -32.29 -19.67 -7.83
C GLU A 1079 -33.72 -19.95 -8.28
N VAL A 1080 -33.91 -20.92 -9.20
CA VAL A 1080 -35.23 -21.31 -9.71
C VAL A 1080 -36.13 -21.79 -8.57
N GLU A 1081 -35.59 -22.61 -7.67
CA GLU A 1081 -36.34 -23.18 -6.55
C GLU A 1081 -36.49 -22.25 -5.36
N LEU A 1082 -35.54 -21.33 -5.15
CA LEU A 1082 -35.71 -20.22 -4.21
C LEU A 1082 -36.88 -19.31 -4.62
N PHE A 1083 -36.97 -18.98 -5.91
CA PHE A 1083 -37.94 -18.00 -6.42
C PHE A 1083 -39.28 -18.59 -6.91
N CYS A 1084 -39.52 -19.90 -6.78
CA CYS A 1084 -40.79 -20.52 -7.20
C CYS A 1084 -41.89 -20.54 -6.12
N GLY A 1085 -41.56 -20.15 -4.88
CA GLY A 1085 -42.47 -20.18 -3.72
C GLY A 1085 -43.10 -18.84 -3.36
N SER A 1086 -43.49 -18.69 -2.09
CA SER A 1086 -43.97 -17.41 -1.54
C SER A 1086 -42.83 -16.40 -1.43
N LEU A 1087 -43.02 -15.21 -1.98
CA LEU A 1087 -41.99 -14.16 -2.10
C LEU A 1087 -42.22 -12.96 -1.16
N ALA A 1088 -43.15 -13.04 -0.21
CA ALA A 1088 -43.47 -11.94 0.70
C ALA A 1088 -42.27 -11.48 1.56
N TRP A 1089 -41.27 -12.34 1.75
CA TRP A 1089 -40.04 -12.01 2.46
C TRP A 1089 -39.17 -10.98 1.71
N LEU A 1090 -39.34 -10.82 0.39
CA LEU A 1090 -38.62 -9.79 -0.38
C LEU A 1090 -38.95 -8.37 0.10
N GLU A 1091 -40.12 -8.14 0.70
CA GLU A 1091 -40.46 -6.83 1.26
C GLU A 1091 -39.56 -6.44 2.45
N GLN A 1092 -38.94 -7.42 3.12
CA GLN A 1092 -38.00 -7.22 4.23
C GLN A 1092 -36.55 -7.03 3.77
N VAL A 1093 -36.27 -7.24 2.47
CA VAL A 1093 -34.93 -7.15 1.90
C VAL A 1093 -34.77 -5.81 1.20
N ARG A 1094 -33.70 -5.09 1.52
CA ARG A 1094 -33.43 -3.75 0.98
C ARG A 1094 -32.55 -3.80 -0.26
N TRP A 1095 -31.48 -4.59 -0.22
CA TRP A 1095 -30.58 -4.82 -1.35
C TRP A 1095 -30.40 -6.30 -1.62
N VAL A 1096 -30.38 -6.67 -2.90
CA VAL A 1096 -30.05 -8.01 -3.37
C VAL A 1096 -28.88 -7.91 -4.34
N VAL A 1097 -27.82 -8.68 -4.08
CA VAL A 1097 -26.75 -8.97 -5.05
C VAL A 1097 -26.81 -10.44 -5.41
N ILE A 1098 -26.87 -10.77 -6.69
CA ILE A 1098 -27.11 -12.14 -7.13
C ILE A 1098 -26.30 -12.51 -8.38
N GLU A 1099 -25.63 -13.67 -8.35
CA GLU A 1099 -25.07 -14.33 -9.52
C GLU A 1099 -26.10 -15.31 -10.10
N THR A 1100 -26.31 -15.28 -11.43
CA THR A 1100 -27.32 -16.12 -12.09
C THR A 1100 -26.69 -17.18 -13.00
N HIS A 1101 -27.09 -18.44 -12.83
CA HIS A 1101 -26.45 -19.59 -13.45
C HIS A 1101 -27.18 -20.12 -14.70
N GLU A 1102 -27.57 -19.23 -15.63
CA GLU A 1102 -28.37 -19.57 -16.83
C GLU A 1102 -27.73 -20.65 -17.70
N ARG A 1103 -26.39 -20.62 -17.84
CA ARG A 1103 -25.62 -21.61 -18.61
C ARG A 1103 -25.82 -23.04 -18.11
N PHE A 1104 -26.18 -23.19 -16.85
CA PHE A 1104 -26.27 -24.50 -16.23
C PHE A 1104 -27.65 -24.89 -15.69
N ARG A 1105 -28.54 -23.92 -15.50
CA ARG A 1105 -29.95 -24.12 -15.16
C ARG A 1105 -30.79 -23.14 -15.99
N PRO A 1106 -31.26 -23.57 -17.19
CA PRO A 1106 -32.03 -22.68 -18.06
C PRO A 1106 -33.28 -22.13 -17.36
N GLY A 1107 -33.53 -20.84 -17.50
CA GLY A 1107 -34.63 -20.12 -16.86
C GLY A 1107 -34.31 -19.53 -15.47
N ALA A 1108 -33.07 -19.63 -15.00
CA ALA A 1108 -32.64 -19.01 -13.74
C ALA A 1108 -32.70 -17.48 -13.82
N GLU A 1109 -32.22 -16.89 -14.91
CA GLU A 1109 -32.28 -15.42 -15.11
C GLU A 1109 -33.73 -14.92 -15.18
N GLU A 1110 -34.60 -15.67 -15.85
CA GLU A 1110 -36.03 -15.34 -15.97
C GLU A 1110 -36.73 -15.43 -14.60
N ALA A 1111 -36.44 -16.47 -13.81
CA ALA A 1111 -37.01 -16.65 -12.48
C ALA A 1111 -36.67 -15.48 -11.55
N VAL A 1112 -35.41 -15.07 -11.50
CA VAL A 1112 -34.92 -13.93 -10.70
C VAL A 1112 -35.58 -12.62 -11.13
N THR A 1113 -35.57 -12.34 -12.43
CA THR A 1113 -36.12 -11.09 -12.99
C THR A 1113 -37.62 -10.98 -12.70
N ARG A 1114 -38.36 -12.07 -12.90
CA ARG A 1114 -39.81 -12.13 -12.62
C ARG A 1114 -40.12 -11.95 -11.14
N ALA A 1115 -39.31 -12.51 -10.25
CA ALA A 1115 -39.51 -12.46 -8.81
C ALA A 1115 -39.22 -11.07 -8.21
N LEU A 1116 -38.16 -10.41 -8.66
CA LEU A 1116 -37.71 -9.13 -8.11
C LEU A 1116 -38.40 -7.92 -8.74
N ALA A 1117 -38.81 -7.98 -10.01
CA ALA A 1117 -39.41 -6.84 -10.71
C ALA A 1117 -40.57 -6.14 -9.98
N PRO A 1118 -41.47 -6.82 -9.24
CA PRO A 1118 -42.57 -6.16 -8.53
C PRO A 1118 -42.11 -5.27 -7.36
N THR A 1119 -41.08 -5.67 -6.62
CA THR A 1119 -40.69 -5.02 -5.34
C THR A 1119 -39.34 -4.29 -5.44
N HIS A 1120 -38.49 -4.67 -6.38
CA HIS A 1120 -37.14 -4.14 -6.55
C HIS A 1120 -36.93 -3.55 -7.95
N GLN A 1121 -35.97 -2.64 -8.04
CA GLN A 1121 -35.43 -2.11 -9.29
C GLN A 1121 -34.02 -2.65 -9.51
N GLU A 1122 -33.71 -3.01 -10.75
CA GLU A 1122 -32.40 -3.52 -11.15
C GLU A 1122 -31.44 -2.36 -11.47
N HIS A 1123 -30.18 -2.52 -11.07
CA HIS A 1123 -29.07 -1.61 -11.32
C HIS A 1123 -28.06 -2.25 -12.28
N ALA A 1124 -27.01 -1.51 -12.63
CA ALA A 1124 -25.92 -2.05 -13.44
C ALA A 1124 -25.27 -3.27 -12.75
N SER A 1125 -24.94 -4.29 -13.54
CA SER A 1125 -24.21 -5.44 -13.02
C SER A 1125 -22.78 -5.06 -12.64
N VAL A 1126 -22.29 -5.66 -11.56
CA VAL A 1126 -20.93 -5.45 -11.03
C VAL A 1126 -20.22 -6.79 -11.04
N ALA A 1127 -19.12 -6.90 -11.78
CA ALA A 1127 -18.30 -8.13 -11.85
C ALA A 1127 -19.08 -9.42 -12.20
N GLY A 1128 -20.17 -9.33 -12.97
CA GLY A 1128 -21.03 -10.47 -13.32
C GLY A 1128 -22.24 -10.67 -12.39
N ASN A 1129 -22.24 -10.04 -11.22
CA ASN A 1129 -23.38 -10.02 -10.30
C ASN A 1129 -24.43 -8.99 -10.73
N ARG A 1130 -25.71 -9.35 -10.63
CA ARG A 1130 -26.84 -8.44 -10.80
C ARG A 1130 -27.20 -7.81 -9.45
N VAL A 1131 -27.49 -6.51 -9.45
CA VAL A 1131 -27.75 -5.75 -8.22
C VAL A 1131 -29.16 -5.18 -8.26
N PHE A 1132 -29.91 -5.31 -7.17
CA PHE A 1132 -31.28 -4.82 -7.04
C PHE A 1132 -31.47 -4.07 -5.73
N SER A 1133 -32.29 -3.01 -5.75
CA SER A 1133 -32.73 -2.31 -4.53
C SER A 1133 -34.25 -2.28 -4.42
N ARG A 1134 -34.79 -2.30 -3.20
CA ARG A 1134 -36.25 -2.14 -2.97
C ARG A 1134 -36.72 -0.78 -3.52
N ARG A 1135 -37.86 -0.75 -4.21
CA ARG A 1135 -38.32 0.43 -4.99
C ARG A 1135 -38.60 1.69 -4.15
N ASP A 1136 -38.93 1.53 -2.88
CA ASP A 1136 -39.17 2.63 -1.93
C ASP A 1136 -37.87 3.16 -1.29
N THR A 1137 -36.74 2.50 -1.51
CA THR A 1137 -35.42 2.92 -1.00
C THR A 1137 -34.89 4.15 -1.76
N TYR A 1138 -35.53 4.55 -2.86
CA TYR A 1138 -35.11 5.64 -3.76
C TYR A 1138 -36.13 6.79 -3.89
N GLN A 1139 -37.14 6.89 -3.01
CA GLN A 1139 -38.18 7.93 -3.12
C GLN A 1139 -37.85 9.30 -2.49
N ASP A 1140 -36.69 9.46 -1.84
CA ASP A 1140 -36.25 10.75 -1.29
C ASP A 1140 -34.84 11.09 -1.79
N LEU A 1141 -34.71 11.53 -3.05
CA LEU A 1141 -33.59 12.34 -3.54
C LEU A 1141 -34.09 13.39 -4.54
#